data_AF-A0A078ASL5-F1
#
_entry.id   AF-A0A078ASL5-F1
#
_cell.length_a   1.000
_cell.length_b   1.000
_cell.length_c   1.000
_cell.angle_alpha   90.00
_cell.angle_beta   90.00
_cell.angle_gamma   90.00
#
_symmetry.space_group_name_H-M   'P 1'
#
loop_
_entity.id
_entity.type
_entity.pdbx_description
1 polymer ?
#
loop_
_entity_poly.entity_id
_entity_poly.type
_entity_poly.pdbx_seq_one_letter_code
_entity_poly.pdbx_strand_id
1 'polypeptide(L)'
;MFPCEQLKTQNYNQKSCIVPHFYHIVYPNKEAANGIENQSMVSIFEERERVLKYQYEGFGRHLQNICSEQFVERPMNFGEWSLNERETFKRYFLIFGYGRWQLIRDSSKNSGFNLEDKADEEMILYANSFIQTIISQLKAQETKEVQQFLINLVETNQYDAVIDSNLQMWGGESFAQRAIQWGKRIQLLFVVNRLTKIYKQKRKAYLSQDQNDRIDQKLYKNYQNKDNLLNFISNDQLIGMRPATWWSRKHDIDLVLGTYKWGYGNYQMMREDPKLSYCKINRNDTNYMFPMAENITKRLKKLVQLVSRIEGEFDFEGQTKPSEHSGFSFEEKNGIIEILGDYGIPISHDENKKSDWQLLRNRVSHYLNKIMTQPDHKLEKFITFIQLECQKLIQEYHSAISRLGQVKKDEKQDDNEFKIPKTKNLRLDQIDMELFFKSDDEDDFKVNIEQAMRIQTRISMSRENQLFEACIDELQDQIQTDRDNDDCYLPEQWVVGIHDRGLLNAVAENGVNFLKSVKHVHEYGLYACNINSKKLVKRVEYLCGFFKNLPNRKTDQPKDRQIALKASMLNITQRPTQKVKINIDTDKNGDILYPIIITQSLKILDLGYIEWERPDYHSHRNIFPIGFKTIRTHQSLYSVGGRADYICEILDGGDRPLFKVIPMEEQDKPLVRESASGCWLEIVKRIESLTNIRKGKVTVSGPDRFGLQEAGVMQLIQQLPNANKCQKYNFR
;
A
#
# COMPACT_ATOMS: atom_id res chain seq x y z
N MET A 1 20.34 32.89 71.15
CA MET A 1 20.70 34.24 70.70
C MET A 1 19.83 34.59 69.51
N PHE A 2 18.93 35.54 69.70
CA PHE A 2 18.30 36.38 68.66
C PHE A 2 19.40 37.16 67.89
N PRO A 3 19.15 37.76 66.70
CA PRO A 3 17.88 38.40 66.36
C PRO A 3 17.33 38.30 64.94
N CYS A 4 16.03 38.61 64.93
CA CYS A 4 15.16 39.01 63.85
C CYS A 4 15.19 40.55 63.75
N GLU A 5 15.32 41.13 62.56
CA GLU A 5 14.96 42.55 62.26
C GLU A 5 14.29 42.60 60.87
N GLN A 6 12.96 42.75 60.85
CA GLN A 6 12.18 43.97 60.56
C GLN A 6 12.22 44.42 59.09
N LEU A 7 11.21 44.03 58.30
CA LEU A 7 9.98 44.78 57.98
C LEU A 7 10.21 46.07 57.16
N LYS A 8 9.76 46.04 55.89
CA LYS A 8 8.91 47.07 55.30
C LYS A 8 7.98 46.46 54.26
N THR A 9 6.69 46.51 54.58
CA THR A 9 5.54 46.24 53.72
C THR A 9 5.36 47.37 52.70
N GLN A 10 5.06 47.04 51.45
CA GLN A 10 4.17 47.84 50.59
C GLN A 10 3.46 46.92 49.58
N ASN A 11 2.13 47.06 49.55
CA ASN A 11 1.15 46.30 48.80
C ASN A 11 1.34 46.37 47.27
N TYR A 12 0.97 45.31 46.54
CA TYR A 12 -0.12 45.31 45.54
C TYR A 12 -0.35 43.89 44.92
N ASN A 13 -1.49 43.31 45.28
CA ASN A 13 -2.38 42.35 44.60
C ASN A 13 -1.89 41.31 43.55
N GLN A 14 -2.06 40.04 43.96
CA GLN A 14 -2.79 38.93 43.29
C GLN A 14 -2.27 38.33 41.96
N LYS A 15 -1.67 37.14 42.04
CA LYS A 15 -2.33 35.81 41.83
C LYS A 15 -1.29 34.69 41.96
N SER A 16 -1.41 33.88 43.01
CA SER A 16 -0.51 32.77 43.33
C SER A 16 -0.76 31.55 42.44
N CYS A 17 0.29 31.13 41.74
CA CYS A 17 0.49 29.79 41.21
C CYS A 17 0.48 28.77 42.37
N ILE A 18 -0.28 27.68 42.23
CA ILE A 18 -0.21 26.52 43.13
C ILE A 18 0.36 25.37 42.32
N VAL A 19 1.63 25.04 42.57
CA VAL A 19 2.22 23.75 42.20
C VAL A 19 2.01 22.79 43.38
N PRO A 20 1.63 21.53 43.12
CA PRO A 20 2.11 20.46 43.99
C PRO A 20 2.70 19.25 43.23
N HIS A 21 3.95 18.96 43.58
CA HIS A 21 4.59 17.64 43.76
C HIS A 21 4.98 16.77 42.54
N PHE A 22 6.28 16.85 42.22
CA PHE A 22 7.06 15.80 41.56
C PHE A 22 7.10 14.52 42.41
N TYR A 23 6.70 13.38 41.85
CA TYR A 23 7.06 12.07 42.39
C TYR A 23 8.26 11.52 41.61
N HIS A 24 9.42 11.47 42.28
CA HIS A 24 10.51 10.56 41.91
C HIS A 24 10.16 9.16 42.40
N ILE A 25 9.94 8.21 41.48
CA ILE A 25 9.88 6.78 41.83
C ILE A 25 11.30 6.22 41.74
N VAL A 26 11.88 5.93 42.89
CA VAL A 26 13.11 5.15 43.06
C VAL A 26 12.69 3.67 43.10
N TYR A 27 13.22 2.84 42.19
CA TYR A 27 13.03 1.38 42.25
C TYR A 27 13.95 0.78 43.32
N PRO A 28 13.46 -0.07 44.24
CA PRO A 28 14.33 -0.89 45.06
C PRO A 28 14.84 -2.10 44.28
N ASN A 29 16.10 -2.46 44.55
CA ASN A 29 16.82 -3.58 43.96
C ASN A 29 16.14 -4.93 44.17
N LYS A 30 16.31 -5.80 43.16
CA LYS A 30 15.98 -7.23 43.18
C LYS A 30 16.81 -7.93 44.26
N GLU A 31 16.14 -8.59 45.21
CA GLU A 31 16.53 -9.87 45.84
C GLU A 31 15.62 -10.14 47.06
N ALA A 32 14.53 -10.89 46.86
CA ALA A 32 13.90 -11.74 47.88
C ALA A 32 12.78 -12.60 47.25
N ALA A 33 13.15 -13.85 46.98
CA ALA A 33 12.38 -15.10 47.03
C ALA A 33 10.86 -15.14 46.72
N ASN A 34 10.55 -15.94 45.70
CA ASN A 34 9.67 -17.13 45.71
C ASN A 34 8.35 -17.10 46.50
N GLY A 35 7.26 -17.30 45.74
CA GLY A 35 6.01 -17.87 46.22
C GLY A 35 4.85 -16.89 46.19
N ILE A 36 3.97 -17.04 45.20
CA ILE A 36 2.49 -17.01 45.28
C ILE A 36 2.00 -17.18 43.84
N GLU A 37 1.55 -18.40 43.53
CA GLU A 37 0.79 -18.73 42.34
C GLU A 37 -0.64 -18.17 42.45
N ASN A 38 -1.25 -17.93 41.28
CA ASN A 38 -2.70 -17.86 41.05
C ASN A 38 -3.50 -16.77 41.77
N GLN A 39 -3.39 -15.50 41.32
CA GLN A 39 -4.50 -14.52 41.45
C GLN A 39 -4.43 -13.25 40.55
N SER A 40 -3.53 -13.12 39.58
CA SER A 40 -3.33 -11.85 38.84
C SER A 40 -3.94 -11.74 37.43
N MET A 41 -4.71 -12.74 36.95
CA MET A 41 -5.35 -12.65 35.62
C MET A 41 -6.78 -12.10 35.63
N VAL A 42 -7.40 -11.92 36.81
CA VAL A 42 -8.76 -11.38 36.93
C VAL A 42 -8.77 -9.84 36.98
N SER A 43 -7.75 -9.19 37.56
CA SER A 43 -7.73 -7.72 37.71
C SER A 43 -7.52 -6.97 36.38
N ILE A 44 -6.83 -7.56 35.40
CA ILE A 44 -6.59 -6.91 34.09
C ILE A 44 -7.88 -6.84 33.25
N PHE A 45 -8.81 -7.78 33.43
CA PHE A 45 -10.11 -7.74 32.74
C PHE A 45 -11.07 -6.72 33.38
N GLU A 46 -11.09 -6.59 34.70
CA GLU A 46 -11.91 -5.58 35.39
C GLU A 46 -11.41 -4.15 35.15
N GLU A 47 -10.10 -3.96 35.00
CA GLU A 47 -9.52 -2.65 34.70
C GLU A 47 -9.80 -2.22 33.24
N ARG A 48 -9.90 -3.19 32.31
CA ARG A 48 -10.34 -2.98 30.92
C ARG A 48 -11.81 -2.57 30.83
N GLU A 49 -12.68 -3.13 31.68
CA GLU A 49 -14.08 -2.69 31.79
C GLU A 49 -14.23 -1.33 32.48
N ARG A 50 -13.44 -1.03 33.52
CA ARG A 50 -13.42 0.31 34.16
C ARG A 50 -12.95 1.40 33.20
N VAL A 51 -11.92 1.15 32.39
CA VAL A 51 -11.41 2.13 31.41
C VAL A 51 -12.40 2.37 30.28
N LEU A 52 -13.14 1.34 29.85
CA LEU A 52 -14.28 1.52 28.93
C LEU A 52 -15.37 2.37 29.58
N LYS A 53 -15.74 2.12 30.84
CA LYS A 53 -16.74 2.91 31.58
C LYS A 53 -16.35 4.39 31.70
N TYR A 54 -15.08 4.68 32.00
CA TYR A 54 -14.56 6.05 32.10
C TYR A 54 -14.47 6.80 30.75
N GLN A 55 -14.33 6.09 29.63
CA GLN A 55 -14.35 6.73 28.29
C GLN A 55 -15.78 7.06 27.80
N TYR A 56 -16.81 6.42 28.36
CA TYR A 56 -18.22 6.74 28.06
C TYR A 56 -18.81 7.82 28.98
N GLU A 57 -18.29 8.01 30.19
CA GLU A 57 -18.74 9.07 31.12
C GLU A 57 -18.37 10.51 30.71
N GLY A 58 -17.40 10.66 29.79
CA GLY A 58 -16.99 11.98 29.27
C GLY A 58 -17.98 12.64 28.32
N PHE A 59 -18.91 11.88 27.72
CA PHE A 59 -19.88 12.40 26.76
C PHE A 59 -21.26 12.70 27.38
N GLY A 60 -21.58 12.09 28.54
CA GLY A 60 -22.81 12.37 29.28
C GLY A 60 -22.85 13.77 29.91
N ARG A 61 -21.69 14.33 30.28
CA ARG A 61 -21.62 15.66 30.94
C ARG A 61 -21.78 16.86 30.00
N HIS A 62 -21.70 16.69 28.68
CA HIS A 62 -21.84 17.81 27.73
C HIS A 62 -23.22 17.89 27.04
N LEU A 63 -24.07 16.87 27.23
CA LEU A 63 -25.48 16.92 26.81
C LEU A 63 -26.44 17.28 27.96
N GLN A 64 -25.93 17.47 29.19
CA GLN A 64 -26.73 17.93 30.33
C GLN A 64 -26.87 19.45 30.46
N ASN A 65 -26.15 20.26 29.67
CA ASN A 65 -26.19 21.72 29.79
C ASN A 65 -27.13 22.43 28.78
N ILE A 66 -28.10 21.73 28.18
CA ILE A 66 -29.13 22.34 27.33
C ILE A 66 -30.58 22.08 27.80
N CYS A 67 -30.84 21.19 28.77
CA CYS A 67 -32.19 21.03 29.32
C CYS A 67 -32.19 21.19 30.84
N SER A 68 -32.36 22.44 31.28
CA SER A 68 -32.80 22.74 32.65
C SER A 68 -34.11 23.52 32.59
N GLU A 69 -35.16 22.85 32.12
CA GLU A 69 -36.54 23.21 32.45
C GLU A 69 -37.27 21.94 32.88
N GLN A 70 -38.09 22.08 33.92
CA GLN A 70 -38.67 21.05 34.76
C GLN A 70 -39.40 19.96 33.94
N PHE A 71 -38.98 18.71 34.07
CA PHE A 71 -39.66 17.56 33.46
C PHE A 71 -40.92 17.23 34.25
N VAL A 72 -42.07 17.59 33.67
CA VAL A 72 -43.39 17.10 34.07
C VAL A 72 -43.57 15.71 33.48
N GLU A 73 -43.77 14.70 34.33
CA GLU A 73 -44.16 13.35 33.92
C GLU A 73 -45.45 13.41 33.09
N ARG A 74 -45.36 13.10 31.79
CA ARG A 74 -46.53 12.79 30.96
C ARG A 74 -46.42 11.36 30.47
N PRO A 75 -47.42 10.50 30.70
CA PRO A 75 -47.51 9.21 30.04
C PRO A 75 -47.69 9.46 28.54
N MET A 76 -46.66 9.17 27.74
CA MET A 76 -46.70 9.41 26.30
C MET A 76 -47.41 8.25 25.60
N ASN A 77 -48.70 8.44 25.34
CA ASN A 77 -49.50 7.56 24.49
C ASN A 77 -49.29 7.98 23.02
N PHE A 78 -48.14 7.63 22.45
CA PHE A 78 -47.90 7.82 21.02
C PHE A 78 -48.70 6.77 20.22
N GLY A 79 -49.42 7.18 19.20
CA GLY A 79 -50.15 6.25 18.32
C GLY A 79 -49.21 5.26 17.63
N GLU A 80 -49.67 4.04 17.37
CA GLU A 80 -48.88 3.03 16.65
C GLU A 80 -48.53 3.48 15.23
N TRP A 81 -47.28 3.25 14.81
CA TRP A 81 -46.86 3.51 13.44
C TRP A 81 -47.45 2.47 12.50
N SER A 82 -47.97 2.97 11.38
CA SER A 82 -48.34 2.16 10.23
C SER A 82 -47.13 1.39 9.68
N LEU A 83 -47.41 0.31 8.94
CA LEU A 83 -46.37 -0.45 8.25
C LEU A 83 -45.52 0.43 7.31
N ASN A 84 -46.15 1.39 6.62
CA ASN A 84 -45.46 2.28 5.69
C ASN A 84 -44.53 3.26 6.41
N GLU A 85 -44.92 3.78 7.57
CA GLU A 85 -44.04 4.60 8.43
C GLU A 85 -42.85 3.78 8.92
N ARG A 86 -43.08 2.54 9.39
CA ARG A 86 -41.99 1.64 9.82
C ARG A 86 -41.02 1.31 8.69
N GLU A 87 -41.50 0.99 7.49
CA GLU A 87 -40.65 0.71 6.32
C GLU A 87 -39.87 1.94 5.85
N THR A 88 -40.51 3.12 5.86
CA THR A 88 -39.89 4.39 5.51
C THR A 88 -38.79 4.75 6.51
N PHE A 89 -39.07 4.59 7.80
CA PHE A 89 -38.11 4.81 8.86
C PHE A 89 -36.93 3.85 8.73
N LYS A 90 -37.20 2.53 8.59
CA LYS A 90 -36.16 1.51 8.39
C LYS A 90 -35.23 1.86 7.24
N ARG A 91 -35.78 2.31 6.10
CA ARG A 91 -35.00 2.72 4.93
C ARG A 91 -34.03 3.85 5.27
N TYR A 92 -34.51 4.95 5.81
CA TYR A 92 -33.67 6.13 6.09
C TYR A 92 -32.77 5.95 7.30
N PHE A 93 -33.20 5.19 8.30
CA PHE A 93 -32.38 4.77 9.43
C PHE A 93 -31.16 3.97 8.96
N LEU A 94 -31.31 3.07 7.98
CA LEU A 94 -30.20 2.33 7.37
C LEU A 94 -29.35 3.15 6.38
N ILE A 95 -29.76 4.38 6.05
CA ILE A 95 -29.01 5.33 5.22
C ILE A 95 -28.18 6.29 6.09
N PHE A 96 -28.76 6.82 7.18
CA PHE A 96 -28.15 7.86 8.01
C PHE A 96 -27.65 7.40 9.37
N GLY A 97 -28.24 6.33 9.92
CA GLY A 97 -27.89 5.75 11.20
C GLY A 97 -28.54 6.45 12.39
N TYR A 98 -28.22 5.94 13.59
CA TYR A 98 -28.79 6.38 14.85
C TYR A 98 -28.46 7.86 15.18
N GLY A 99 -29.43 8.60 15.74
CA GLY A 99 -29.25 9.98 16.18
C GLY A 99 -29.20 11.01 15.04
N ARG A 100 -29.72 10.66 13.86
CA ARG A 100 -29.83 11.54 12.68
C ARG A 100 -31.31 11.83 12.36
N TRP A 101 -32.14 11.98 13.39
CA TRP A 101 -33.61 12.06 13.30
C TRP A 101 -34.09 13.16 12.36
N GLN A 102 -33.55 14.38 12.50
CA GLN A 102 -33.91 15.49 11.61
C GLN A 102 -33.67 15.18 10.13
N LEU A 103 -32.55 14.53 9.79
CA LEU A 103 -32.27 14.17 8.40
C LEU A 103 -33.13 13.01 7.90
N ILE A 104 -33.49 12.08 8.79
CA ILE A 104 -34.42 11.01 8.47
C ILE A 104 -35.78 11.62 8.12
N ARG A 105 -36.29 12.55 8.95
CA ARG A 105 -37.53 13.30 8.71
C ARG A 105 -37.48 14.10 7.42
N ASP A 106 -36.44 14.90 7.23
CA ASP A 106 -36.28 15.73 6.03
C ASP A 106 -36.20 14.89 4.76
N SER A 107 -35.54 13.73 4.81
CA SER A 107 -35.44 12.84 3.65
C SER A 107 -36.74 12.08 3.37
N SER A 108 -37.57 11.83 4.40
CA SER A 108 -38.87 11.16 4.23
C SER A 108 -39.97 12.04 3.66
N LYS A 109 -39.82 13.37 3.60
CA LYS A 109 -40.85 14.31 3.09
C LYS A 109 -41.40 13.91 1.71
N ASN A 110 -40.52 13.47 0.81
CA ASN A 110 -40.91 13.10 -0.55
C ASN A 110 -41.45 11.66 -0.68
N SER A 111 -41.47 10.88 0.42
CA SER A 111 -41.94 9.49 0.40
C SER A 111 -43.45 9.34 0.56
N GLY A 112 -44.16 10.43 0.91
CA GLY A 112 -45.61 10.43 1.11
C GLY A 112 -46.08 9.78 2.42
N PHE A 113 -45.16 9.46 3.32
CA PHE A 113 -45.45 8.86 4.63
C PHE A 113 -44.89 9.74 5.76
N ASN A 114 -45.77 10.13 6.69
CA ASN A 114 -45.52 11.18 7.68
C ASN A 114 -44.59 10.73 8.82
N LEU A 115 -43.29 10.76 8.57
CA LEU A 115 -42.31 10.82 9.66
C LEU A 115 -42.00 12.25 10.09
N GLU A 116 -42.43 13.26 9.33
CA GLU A 116 -42.03 14.66 9.52
C GLU A 116 -42.43 15.26 10.86
N ASP A 117 -43.57 14.84 11.41
CA ASP A 117 -44.11 15.32 12.68
C ASP A 117 -43.73 14.44 13.88
N LYS A 118 -42.96 13.36 13.64
CA LYS A 118 -42.61 12.39 14.68
C LYS A 118 -41.52 12.97 15.60
N ALA A 119 -41.82 12.98 16.89
CA ALA A 119 -40.94 13.49 17.93
C ALA A 119 -39.65 12.66 18.02
N ASP A 120 -38.55 13.25 18.50
CA ASP A 120 -37.27 12.53 18.61
C ASP A 120 -37.38 11.32 19.54
N GLU A 121 -38.18 11.43 20.59
CA GLU A 121 -38.52 10.38 21.55
C GLU A 121 -39.19 9.19 20.84
N GLU A 122 -40.19 9.47 20.00
CA GLU A 122 -40.91 8.46 19.21
C GLU A 122 -39.95 7.78 18.22
N MET A 123 -39.07 8.53 17.57
CA MET A 123 -38.05 8.00 16.66
C MET A 123 -37.04 7.10 17.39
N ILE A 124 -36.64 7.46 18.61
CA ILE A 124 -35.76 6.66 19.46
C ILE A 124 -36.42 5.35 19.86
N LEU A 125 -37.69 5.37 20.26
CA LEU A 125 -38.46 4.17 20.63
C LEU A 125 -38.48 3.14 19.49
N TYR A 126 -38.83 3.58 18.27
CA TYR A 126 -38.86 2.70 17.10
C TYR A 126 -37.45 2.29 16.64
N ALA A 127 -36.43 3.15 16.79
CA ALA A 127 -35.04 2.77 16.55
C ALA A 127 -34.59 1.64 17.48
N ASN A 128 -34.90 1.77 18.78
CA ASN A 128 -34.55 0.79 19.80
C ASN A 128 -35.28 -0.53 19.56
N SER A 129 -36.58 -0.51 19.23
CA SER A 129 -37.34 -1.70 18.85
C SER A 129 -36.75 -2.40 17.62
N PHE A 130 -36.37 -1.64 16.59
CA PHE A 130 -35.71 -2.19 15.39
C PHE A 130 -34.37 -2.86 15.73
N ILE A 131 -33.54 -2.20 16.55
CA ILE A 131 -32.25 -2.74 16.96
C ILE A 131 -32.41 -3.98 17.86
N GLN A 132 -33.34 -3.97 18.81
CA GLN A 132 -33.68 -5.15 19.64
C GLN A 132 -34.11 -6.33 18.78
N THR A 133 -34.91 -6.06 17.73
CA THR A 133 -35.29 -7.09 16.75
C THR A 133 -34.07 -7.62 16.00
N ILE A 134 -33.09 -6.78 15.64
CA ILE A 134 -31.82 -7.25 15.06
C ILE A 134 -31.08 -8.14 16.06
N ILE A 135 -30.90 -7.67 17.31
CA ILE A 135 -30.16 -8.38 18.36
C ILE A 135 -30.71 -9.79 18.57
N SER A 136 -32.05 -9.97 18.59
CA SER A 136 -32.69 -11.27 18.76
C SER A 136 -32.39 -12.26 17.62
N GLN A 137 -32.03 -11.77 16.43
CA GLN A 137 -31.71 -12.59 15.26
C GLN A 137 -30.21 -12.87 15.09
N LEU A 138 -29.33 -12.24 15.86
CA LEU A 138 -27.88 -12.49 15.80
C LEU A 138 -27.52 -13.76 16.59
N LYS A 139 -27.17 -14.85 15.89
CA LYS A 139 -26.74 -16.13 16.48
C LYS A 139 -25.23 -16.16 16.77
N ALA A 140 -24.82 -16.87 17.83
CA ALA A 140 -23.53 -16.73 18.50
C ALA A 140 -22.33 -17.45 17.83
N GLN A 141 -21.41 -16.64 17.29
CA GLN A 141 -19.94 -16.63 17.49
C GLN A 141 -19.32 -15.52 16.63
N GLU A 142 -19.74 -15.41 15.35
CA GLU A 142 -19.23 -14.42 14.39
C GLU A 142 -19.81 -12.99 14.53
N THR A 143 -20.88 -12.84 15.33
CA THR A 143 -21.62 -11.57 15.47
C THR A 143 -21.53 -10.96 16.87
N LYS A 144 -20.77 -11.56 17.78
CA LYS A 144 -20.70 -11.15 19.20
C LYS A 144 -20.31 -9.67 19.37
N GLU A 145 -19.33 -9.19 18.60
CA GLU A 145 -18.92 -7.78 18.64
C GLU A 145 -20.02 -6.82 18.19
N VAL A 146 -20.75 -7.18 17.12
CA VAL A 146 -21.85 -6.38 16.59
C VAL A 146 -23.03 -6.40 17.56
N GLN A 147 -23.34 -7.57 18.13
CA GLN A 147 -24.40 -7.74 19.10
C GLN A 147 -24.12 -6.90 20.35
N GLN A 148 -22.92 -6.99 20.93
CA GLN A 148 -22.54 -6.18 22.10
C GLN A 148 -22.61 -4.68 21.81
N PHE A 149 -22.12 -4.26 20.64
CA PHE A 149 -22.23 -2.86 20.22
C PHE A 149 -23.69 -2.38 20.17
N LEU A 150 -24.59 -3.18 19.59
CA LEU A 150 -26.01 -2.83 19.47
C LEU A 150 -26.72 -2.81 20.82
N ILE A 151 -26.40 -3.75 21.72
CA ILE A 151 -26.89 -3.76 23.11
C ILE A 151 -26.50 -2.45 23.81
N ASN A 152 -25.19 -2.13 23.81
CA ASN A 152 -24.69 -0.91 24.43
C ASN A 152 -25.33 0.35 23.82
N LEU A 153 -25.58 0.37 22.50
CA LEU A 153 -26.22 1.48 21.82
C LEU A 153 -27.66 1.71 22.32
N VAL A 154 -28.43 0.64 22.52
CA VAL A 154 -29.80 0.72 23.04
C VAL A 154 -29.79 1.11 24.51
N GLU A 155 -28.94 0.49 25.33
CA GLU A 155 -28.84 0.78 26.77
C GLU A 155 -28.44 2.25 27.04
N THR A 156 -27.49 2.79 26.28
CA THR A 156 -27.05 4.20 26.43
C THR A 156 -28.17 5.19 26.06
N ASN A 157 -29.16 4.76 25.28
CA ASN A 157 -30.27 5.58 24.80
C ASN A 157 -31.61 4.96 25.22
N GLN A 158 -31.65 4.37 26.42
CA GLN A 158 -32.86 3.79 26.96
C GLN A 158 -33.89 4.89 27.24
N TYR A 159 -35.14 4.57 26.96
CA TYR A 159 -36.30 5.42 27.21
C TYR A 159 -37.23 4.71 28.20
N ASP A 160 -37.98 5.45 29.01
CA ASP A 160 -38.88 4.87 30.02
C ASP A 160 -40.02 4.07 29.38
N ALA A 161 -40.46 4.49 28.19
CA ALA A 161 -41.40 3.73 27.37
C ALA A 161 -40.65 2.65 26.56
N VAL A 162 -41.25 1.47 26.44
CA VAL A 162 -40.69 0.35 25.66
C VAL A 162 -41.76 -0.17 24.70
N ILE A 163 -41.37 -0.41 23.45
CA ILE A 163 -42.19 -1.10 22.46
C ILE A 163 -41.71 -2.55 22.40
N ASP A 164 -42.62 -3.51 22.58
CA ASP A 164 -42.31 -4.93 22.42
C ASP A 164 -41.73 -5.20 21.03
N SER A 165 -40.48 -5.65 20.99
CA SER A 165 -39.80 -5.99 19.74
C SER A 165 -40.28 -7.34 19.23
N ASN A 166 -40.93 -7.37 18.06
CA ASN A 166 -41.34 -8.60 17.39
C ASN A 166 -40.92 -8.58 15.92
N LEU A 167 -40.47 -9.73 15.40
CA LEU A 167 -40.12 -9.95 13.99
C LEU A 167 -41.22 -9.50 13.02
N GLN A 168 -42.49 -9.73 13.39
CA GLN A 168 -43.65 -9.36 12.57
C GLN A 168 -43.77 -7.85 12.33
N MET A 169 -43.31 -7.03 13.29
CA MET A 169 -43.35 -5.56 13.21
C MET A 169 -42.48 -5.02 12.07
N TRP A 170 -41.45 -5.77 11.68
CA TRP A 170 -40.41 -5.33 10.74
C TRP A 170 -40.31 -6.17 9.46
N GLY A 171 -41.33 -6.98 9.15
CA GLY A 171 -41.42 -7.74 7.90
C GLY A 171 -41.15 -9.26 8.04
N GLY A 172 -41.27 -9.80 9.25
CA GLY A 172 -41.29 -11.24 9.50
C GLY A 172 -40.00 -11.95 9.10
N GLU A 173 -40.10 -13.15 8.52
CA GLU A 173 -38.95 -14.02 8.20
C GLU A 173 -37.90 -13.35 7.29
N SER A 174 -38.33 -12.45 6.40
CA SER A 174 -37.42 -11.70 5.51
C SER A 174 -36.44 -10.80 6.28
N PHE A 175 -36.81 -10.39 7.49
CA PHE A 175 -35.98 -9.59 8.38
C PHE A 175 -34.76 -10.38 8.87
N ALA A 176 -34.97 -11.63 9.30
CA ALA A 176 -33.94 -12.48 9.89
C ALA A 176 -32.75 -12.66 8.95
N GLN A 177 -33.01 -12.82 7.65
CA GLN A 177 -31.97 -13.00 6.61
C GLN A 177 -31.06 -11.77 6.46
N ARG A 178 -31.54 -10.56 6.80
CA ARG A 178 -30.80 -9.30 6.60
C ARG A 178 -30.27 -8.68 7.89
N ALA A 179 -30.72 -9.17 9.05
CA ALA A 179 -30.36 -8.64 10.37
C ALA A 179 -28.86 -8.45 10.56
N ILE A 180 -28.03 -9.43 10.19
CA ILE A 180 -26.55 -9.35 10.28
C ILE A 180 -26.00 -8.19 9.45
N GLN A 181 -26.50 -8.02 8.22
CA GLN A 181 -26.03 -6.96 7.32
C GLN A 181 -26.45 -5.57 7.82
N TRP A 182 -27.65 -5.47 8.39
CA TRP A 182 -28.16 -4.23 8.99
C TRP A 182 -27.41 -3.86 10.26
N GLY A 183 -27.16 -4.82 11.17
CA GLY A 183 -26.35 -4.57 12.36
C GLY A 183 -24.95 -4.05 12.04
N LYS A 184 -24.25 -4.70 11.10
CA LYS A 184 -22.93 -4.23 10.61
C LYS A 184 -23.00 -2.84 9.97
N ARG A 185 -24.11 -2.51 9.28
CA ARG A 185 -24.31 -1.19 8.68
C ARG A 185 -24.57 -0.11 9.72
N ILE A 186 -25.36 -0.39 10.75
CA ILE A 186 -25.61 0.53 11.87
C ILE A 186 -24.29 0.86 12.58
N GLN A 187 -23.48 -0.16 12.88
CA GLN A 187 -22.15 0.03 13.46
C GLN A 187 -21.24 0.89 12.57
N LEU A 188 -21.24 0.64 11.25
CA LEU A 188 -20.48 1.43 10.29
C LEU A 188 -20.91 2.92 10.32
N LEU A 189 -22.21 3.17 10.23
CA LEU A 189 -22.77 4.52 10.26
C LEU A 189 -22.49 5.23 11.59
N PHE A 190 -22.52 4.51 12.71
CA PHE A 190 -22.14 5.05 14.01
C PHE A 190 -20.70 5.55 14.02
N VAL A 191 -19.74 4.77 13.49
CA VAL A 191 -18.33 5.19 13.41
C VAL A 191 -18.16 6.43 12.53
N VAL A 192 -18.78 6.45 11.35
CA VAL A 192 -18.75 7.63 10.44
C VAL A 192 -19.34 8.87 11.10
N ASN A 193 -20.48 8.71 11.78
CA ASN A 193 -21.17 9.78 12.50
C ASN A 193 -20.32 10.32 13.66
N ARG A 194 -19.74 9.43 14.48
CA ARG A 194 -18.87 9.79 15.60
C ARG A 194 -17.63 10.55 15.13
N LEU A 195 -16.89 9.99 14.17
CA LEU A 195 -15.69 10.60 13.61
C LEU A 195 -15.98 12.01 13.06
N THR A 196 -17.02 12.14 12.24
CA THR A 196 -17.36 13.42 11.60
C THR A 196 -17.85 14.46 12.61
N LYS A 197 -18.61 14.06 13.64
CA LYS A 197 -19.07 14.97 14.70
C LYS A 197 -17.88 15.51 15.51
N ILE A 198 -17.00 14.63 15.99
CA ILE A 198 -15.79 15.02 16.75
C ILE A 198 -14.89 15.93 15.90
N TYR A 199 -14.68 15.59 14.62
CA TYR A 199 -13.90 16.43 13.71
C TYR A 199 -14.52 17.81 13.51
N LYS A 200 -15.84 17.90 13.30
CA LYS A 200 -16.53 19.20 13.16
C LYS A 200 -16.40 20.07 14.41
N GLN A 201 -16.44 19.47 15.60
CA GLN A 201 -16.23 20.18 16.86
C GLN A 201 -14.78 20.71 16.97
N LYS A 202 -13.77 19.85 16.78
CA LYS A 202 -12.35 20.27 16.79
C LYS A 202 -12.06 21.33 15.72
N ARG A 203 -12.57 21.17 14.49
CA ARG A 203 -12.46 22.17 13.41
C ARG A 203 -13.10 23.50 13.79
N LYS A 204 -14.31 23.50 14.38
CA LYS A 204 -14.98 24.74 14.79
C LYS A 204 -14.16 25.45 15.87
N ALA A 205 -13.71 24.72 16.89
CA ALA A 205 -12.88 25.25 17.98
C ALA A 205 -11.57 25.86 17.45
N TYR A 206 -10.85 25.13 16.60
CA TYR A 206 -9.59 25.60 16.00
C TYR A 206 -9.78 26.85 15.13
N LEU A 207 -10.80 26.85 14.26
CA LEU A 207 -11.05 28.00 13.36
C LEU A 207 -11.63 29.23 14.08
N SER A 208 -12.14 29.08 15.32
CA SER A 208 -12.61 30.19 16.15
C SER A 208 -11.53 30.85 17.02
N GLN A 209 -10.31 30.29 17.07
CA GLN A 209 -9.19 30.90 17.78
C GLN A 209 -8.68 32.14 17.03
N ASP A 210 -8.17 33.12 17.79
CA ASP A 210 -7.77 34.43 17.28
C ASP A 210 -6.67 34.34 16.22
N GLN A 211 -6.70 35.20 15.21
CA GLN A 211 -5.83 35.04 14.02
C GLN A 211 -4.34 35.28 14.32
N ASN A 212 -4.06 36.04 15.38
CA ASN A 212 -2.71 36.49 15.75
C ASN A 212 -1.86 35.41 16.45
N ASP A 213 -2.47 34.35 16.99
CA ASP A 213 -1.78 33.24 17.68
C ASP A 213 -1.39 32.07 16.75
N ARG A 214 -1.57 32.21 15.43
CA ARG A 214 -1.34 31.10 14.48
C ARG A 214 0.14 30.90 14.19
N ILE A 215 0.75 30.00 14.95
CA ILE A 215 2.12 29.53 14.71
C ILE A 215 2.20 28.61 13.46
N ASP A 216 1.11 27.92 13.08
CA ASP A 216 1.08 26.99 11.95
C ASP A 216 0.03 27.34 10.87
N GLN A 217 0.45 28.06 9.84
CA GLN A 217 -0.39 28.40 8.67
C GLN A 217 -0.85 27.18 7.86
N LYS A 218 -0.10 26.07 7.90
CA LYS A 218 -0.39 24.84 7.15
C LYS A 218 -1.54 24.09 7.80
N LEU A 219 -1.50 23.92 9.13
CA LEU A 219 -2.59 23.30 9.88
C LEU A 219 -3.91 24.07 9.74
N TYR A 220 -3.84 25.40 9.71
CA TYR A 220 -5.01 26.24 9.45
C TYR A 220 -5.66 25.96 8.10
N LYS A 221 -4.86 25.90 7.02
CA LYS A 221 -5.35 25.53 5.66
C LYS A 221 -5.96 24.14 5.65
N ASN A 222 -5.33 23.18 6.33
CA ASN A 222 -5.84 21.81 6.44
C ASN A 222 -7.23 21.76 7.09
N TYR A 223 -7.44 22.51 8.18
CA TYR A 223 -8.76 22.63 8.80
C TYR A 223 -9.77 23.36 7.90
N GLN A 224 -9.37 24.40 7.17
CA GLN A 224 -10.26 25.07 6.23
C GLN A 224 -10.78 24.10 5.16
N ASN A 225 -9.87 23.38 4.52
CA ASN A 225 -10.14 22.45 3.41
C ASN A 225 -10.69 21.08 3.84
N LYS A 226 -10.54 20.77 5.13
CA LYS A 226 -10.87 19.49 5.78
C LYS A 226 -9.92 18.33 5.48
N ASP A 227 -8.70 18.65 5.04
CA ASP A 227 -7.71 17.68 4.58
C ASP A 227 -7.12 16.85 5.74
N ASN A 228 -7.28 17.32 6.98
CA ASN A 228 -6.79 16.64 8.17
C ASN A 228 -7.77 15.69 8.87
N LEU A 229 -8.95 15.41 8.28
CA LEU A 229 -9.95 14.51 8.87
C LEU A 229 -9.38 13.12 9.19
N LEU A 230 -8.45 12.62 8.37
CA LEU A 230 -7.87 11.27 8.48
C LEU A 230 -6.36 11.31 8.81
N ASN A 231 -5.85 12.39 9.43
CA ASN A 231 -4.41 12.54 9.70
C ASN A 231 -3.83 11.45 10.61
N PHE A 232 -4.62 10.92 11.53
CA PHE A 232 -4.25 9.77 12.37
C PHE A 232 -4.12 8.44 11.58
N ILE A 233 -4.38 8.42 10.26
CA ILE A 233 -4.21 7.26 9.39
C ILE A 233 -3.06 7.51 8.40
N SER A 234 -2.04 6.67 8.48
CA SER A 234 -0.88 6.72 7.58
C SER A 234 -1.27 6.45 6.12
N ASN A 235 -0.48 6.98 5.18
CA ASN A 235 -0.69 6.77 3.75
C ASN A 235 -0.61 5.27 3.39
N ASP A 236 0.33 4.53 3.99
CA ASP A 236 0.50 3.09 3.75
C ASP A 236 -0.76 2.28 4.02
N GLN A 237 -1.49 2.64 5.09
CA GLN A 237 -2.74 1.97 5.45
C GLN A 237 -3.88 2.26 4.45
N LEU A 238 -3.79 3.38 3.73
CA LEU A 238 -4.77 3.82 2.73
C LEU A 238 -4.45 3.32 1.31
N ILE A 239 -3.26 2.79 1.01
CA ILE A 239 -2.91 2.36 -0.36
C ILE A 239 -3.74 1.13 -0.80
N GLY A 240 -3.97 0.17 0.08
CA GLY A 240 -4.65 -1.08 -0.27
C GLY A 240 -6.13 -0.87 -0.63
N MET A 241 -6.60 -1.50 -1.71
CA MET A 241 -8.01 -1.51 -2.14
C MET A 241 -8.59 -0.12 -2.52
N ARG A 242 -7.80 0.73 -3.18
CA ARG A 242 -8.33 1.97 -3.78
C ARG A 242 -9.38 1.64 -4.86
N PRO A 243 -10.55 2.32 -4.89
CA PRO A 243 -11.58 2.08 -5.91
C PRO A 243 -11.16 2.38 -7.36
N ALA A 244 -10.19 3.27 -7.55
CA ALA A 244 -9.61 3.63 -8.85
C ALA A 244 -8.14 4.09 -8.69
N THR A 245 -7.42 4.13 -9.80
CA THR A 245 -6.00 4.56 -9.87
C THR A 245 -5.80 6.01 -9.42
N TRP A 246 -6.75 6.89 -9.74
CA TRP A 246 -6.75 8.31 -9.35
C TRP A 246 -7.26 8.56 -7.92
N TRP A 247 -7.69 7.53 -7.19
CA TRP A 247 -8.27 7.68 -5.86
C TRP A 247 -7.20 8.00 -4.80
N SER A 248 -7.24 9.22 -4.27
CA SER A 248 -6.31 9.74 -3.25
C SER A 248 -6.90 9.81 -1.83
N ARG A 249 -6.10 10.23 -0.84
CA ARG A 249 -6.58 10.47 0.53
C ARG A 249 -7.73 11.47 0.57
N LYS A 250 -7.68 12.52 -0.25
CA LYS A 250 -8.77 13.49 -0.32
C LYS A 250 -10.11 12.85 -0.68
N HIS A 251 -10.08 11.86 -1.56
CA HIS A 251 -11.26 11.09 -1.95
C HIS A 251 -11.75 10.17 -0.83
N ASP A 252 -10.88 9.68 0.06
CA ASP A 252 -11.29 8.96 1.27
C ASP A 252 -11.96 9.87 2.30
N ILE A 253 -11.40 11.07 2.49
CA ILE A 253 -11.98 12.11 3.36
C ILE A 253 -13.38 12.47 2.87
N ASP A 254 -13.52 12.71 1.58
CA ASP A 254 -14.80 13.05 0.97
C ASP A 254 -15.79 11.88 0.94
N LEU A 255 -15.31 10.63 0.97
CA LEU A 255 -16.17 9.46 1.15
C LEU A 255 -16.78 9.44 2.56
N VAL A 256 -15.98 9.74 3.59
CA VAL A 256 -16.46 9.81 4.98
C VAL A 256 -17.44 10.99 5.14
N LEU A 257 -17.06 12.18 4.67
CA LEU A 257 -17.91 13.38 4.76
C LEU A 257 -19.18 13.24 3.91
N GLY A 258 -19.07 12.66 2.72
CA GLY A 258 -20.16 12.37 1.81
C GLY A 258 -21.13 11.36 2.42
N THR A 259 -20.63 10.27 3.01
CA THR A 259 -21.47 9.31 3.75
C THR A 259 -22.18 9.97 4.92
N TYR A 260 -21.51 10.87 5.65
CA TYR A 260 -22.16 11.62 6.73
C TYR A 260 -23.28 12.55 6.23
N LYS A 261 -23.08 13.20 5.07
CA LYS A 261 -24.01 14.21 4.53
C LYS A 261 -25.17 13.59 3.76
N TRP A 262 -24.86 12.74 2.79
CA TRP A 262 -25.81 12.15 1.83
C TRP A 262 -26.30 10.76 2.23
N GLY A 263 -25.63 10.12 3.19
CA GLY A 263 -25.98 8.78 3.66
C GLY A 263 -25.29 7.64 2.90
N TYR A 264 -25.34 6.46 3.48
CA TYR A 264 -24.72 5.24 2.95
C TYR A 264 -25.33 4.84 1.60
N GLY A 265 -24.48 4.53 0.62
CA GLY A 265 -24.90 4.03 -0.69
C GLY A 265 -25.29 5.12 -1.71
N ASN A 266 -25.44 6.38 -1.28
CA ASN A 266 -25.84 7.51 -2.14
C ASN A 266 -24.64 8.11 -2.89
N TYR A 267 -23.81 7.28 -3.52
CA TYR A 267 -22.56 7.70 -4.15
C TYR A 267 -22.76 8.61 -5.37
N GLN A 268 -23.90 8.52 -6.05
CA GLN A 268 -24.23 9.42 -7.15
C GLN A 268 -24.45 10.86 -6.65
N MET A 269 -25.19 11.03 -5.54
CA MET A 269 -25.34 12.34 -4.89
C MET A 269 -24.00 12.89 -4.41
N MET A 270 -23.11 12.03 -3.91
CA MET A 270 -21.75 12.43 -3.54
C MET A 270 -20.92 12.87 -4.76
N ARG A 271 -21.07 12.18 -5.89
CA ARG A 271 -20.39 12.53 -7.15
C ARG A 271 -20.82 13.90 -7.68
N GLU A 272 -22.09 14.25 -7.49
CA GLU A 272 -22.70 15.51 -7.95
C GLU A 272 -22.50 16.68 -6.98
N ASP A 273 -22.10 16.43 -5.72
CA ASP A 273 -21.92 17.47 -4.72
C ASP A 273 -20.72 18.38 -5.04
N PRO A 274 -20.93 19.69 -5.29
CA PRO A 274 -19.87 20.63 -5.64
C PRO A 274 -18.84 20.84 -4.52
N LYS A 275 -19.17 20.43 -3.28
CA LYS A 275 -18.28 20.55 -2.12
C LYS A 275 -17.34 19.34 -1.97
N LEU A 276 -17.52 18.27 -2.74
CA LEU A 276 -16.68 17.07 -2.71
C LEU A 276 -15.75 17.07 -3.93
N SER A 277 -14.59 16.41 -3.83
CA SER A 277 -13.58 16.40 -4.89
C SER A 277 -14.02 15.63 -6.13
N TYR A 278 -14.97 14.71 -6.01
CA TYR A 278 -15.44 13.87 -7.12
C TYR A 278 -16.01 14.67 -8.31
N CYS A 279 -16.64 15.82 -8.04
CA CYS A 279 -17.22 16.64 -9.10
C CYS A 279 -16.17 17.40 -9.92
N LYS A 280 -14.94 17.52 -9.40
CA LYS A 280 -13.84 18.31 -9.98
C LYS A 280 -12.98 17.51 -10.96
N ILE A 281 -13.21 16.20 -11.08
CA ILE A 281 -12.43 15.34 -11.98
C ILE A 281 -12.88 15.58 -13.42
N ASN A 282 -11.90 15.74 -14.33
CA ASN A 282 -12.14 16.09 -15.72
C ASN A 282 -12.99 15.02 -16.43
N ARG A 283 -14.21 15.41 -16.85
CA ARG A 283 -15.17 14.51 -17.52
C ARG A 283 -14.78 14.19 -18.96
N ASN A 284 -13.79 14.89 -19.52
CA ASN A 284 -13.36 14.74 -20.91
C ASN A 284 -12.21 13.75 -21.08
N ASP A 285 -11.69 13.16 -19.99
CA ASP A 285 -10.70 12.09 -20.06
C ASP A 285 -11.39 10.77 -20.46
N THR A 286 -11.04 10.24 -21.63
CA THR A 286 -11.59 8.99 -22.17
C THR A 286 -11.27 7.77 -21.30
N ASN A 287 -10.28 7.87 -20.41
CA ASN A 287 -9.90 6.81 -19.47
C ASN A 287 -10.51 6.97 -18.07
N TYR A 288 -11.28 8.04 -17.82
CA TYR A 288 -11.92 8.27 -16.53
C TYR A 288 -13.22 7.47 -16.39
N MET A 289 -13.21 6.48 -15.50
CA MET A 289 -14.40 5.77 -15.06
C MET A 289 -14.63 5.97 -13.56
N PHE A 290 -15.81 6.49 -13.18
CA PHE A 290 -16.19 6.58 -11.78
C PHE A 290 -16.38 5.17 -11.19
N PRO A 291 -15.89 4.87 -9.97
CA PRO A 291 -15.86 3.50 -9.48
C PRO A 291 -17.28 2.98 -9.21
N MET A 292 -17.46 1.67 -9.40
CA MET A 292 -18.73 1.01 -9.08
C MET A 292 -19.06 1.14 -7.58
N ALA A 293 -20.35 1.24 -7.26
CA ALA A 293 -20.86 1.38 -5.89
C ALA A 293 -20.33 0.30 -4.93
N GLU A 294 -20.11 -0.92 -5.42
CA GLU A 294 -19.53 -2.01 -4.64
C GLU A 294 -18.08 -1.70 -4.20
N ASN A 295 -17.26 -1.15 -5.09
CA ASN A 295 -15.86 -0.81 -4.79
C ASN A 295 -15.78 0.35 -3.80
N ILE A 296 -16.64 1.37 -3.96
CA ILE A 296 -16.74 2.48 -3.01
C ILE A 296 -17.21 1.97 -1.64
N THR A 297 -18.18 1.05 -1.61
CA THR A 297 -18.66 0.44 -0.36
C THR A 297 -17.59 -0.40 0.33
N LYS A 298 -16.82 -1.20 -0.42
CA LYS A 298 -15.67 -1.95 0.11
C LYS A 298 -14.64 -1.00 0.69
N ARG A 299 -14.38 0.14 0.03
CA ARG A 299 -13.47 1.17 0.52
C ARG A 299 -13.98 1.84 1.80
N LEU A 300 -15.25 2.22 1.87
CA LEU A 300 -15.88 2.78 3.07
C LEU A 300 -15.75 1.84 4.27
N LYS A 301 -16.06 0.54 4.07
CA LYS A 301 -15.87 -0.50 5.11
C LYS A 301 -14.42 -0.57 5.59
N LYS A 302 -13.46 -0.48 4.68
CA LYS A 302 -12.03 -0.49 5.01
C LYS A 302 -11.62 0.73 5.83
N LEU A 303 -12.08 1.93 5.45
CA LEU A 303 -11.82 3.16 6.21
C LEU A 303 -12.39 3.06 7.63
N VAL A 304 -13.64 2.61 7.77
CA VAL A 304 -14.26 2.42 9.08
C VAL A 304 -13.51 1.40 9.92
N GLN A 305 -13.05 0.29 9.35
CA GLN A 305 -12.20 -0.67 10.07
C GLN A 305 -10.89 -0.07 10.57
N LEU A 306 -10.28 0.87 9.82
CA LEU A 306 -9.07 1.56 10.27
C LEU A 306 -9.37 2.53 11.40
N VAL A 307 -10.45 3.31 11.28
CA VAL A 307 -10.92 4.25 12.31
C VAL A 307 -11.25 3.52 13.61
N SER A 308 -11.94 2.37 13.54
CA SER A 308 -12.31 1.59 14.73
C SER A 308 -11.13 0.97 15.48
N ARG A 309 -9.92 0.94 14.91
CA ARG A 309 -8.71 0.42 15.58
C ARG A 309 -7.98 1.46 16.41
N ILE A 310 -8.35 2.74 16.29
CA ILE A 310 -7.73 3.83 17.03
C ILE A 310 -8.30 3.82 18.45
N GLU A 311 -7.44 3.57 19.43
CA GLU A 311 -7.75 3.66 20.85
C GLU A 311 -7.52 5.10 21.32
N GLY A 312 -8.49 5.72 22.00
CA GLY A 312 -8.39 7.09 22.52
C GLY A 312 -8.95 8.18 21.60
N GLU A 313 -8.43 9.41 21.72
CA GLU A 313 -8.84 10.55 20.90
C GLU A 313 -8.27 10.52 19.49
N PHE A 314 -9.03 11.04 18.52
CA PHE A 314 -8.52 11.26 17.18
C PHE A 314 -7.53 12.43 17.16
N ASP A 315 -6.32 12.15 16.71
CA ASP A 315 -5.29 13.13 16.42
C ASP A 315 -5.46 13.66 14.99
N PHE A 316 -6.09 14.83 14.86
CA PHE A 316 -6.23 15.52 13.57
C PHE A 316 -5.10 16.52 13.29
N GLU A 317 -4.22 16.77 14.26
CA GLU A 317 -3.20 17.83 14.19
C GLU A 317 -1.78 17.28 14.07
N GLY A 318 -1.56 16.03 14.49
CA GLY A 318 -0.31 15.32 14.36
C GLY A 318 0.21 15.33 12.93
N GLN A 319 1.53 15.49 12.80
CA GLN A 319 2.19 15.35 11.51
C GLN A 319 1.89 13.95 10.97
N THR A 320 1.20 13.89 9.83
CA THR A 320 1.17 12.68 9.02
C THR A 320 2.62 12.31 8.76
N LYS A 321 3.16 11.27 9.40
CA LYS A 321 4.42 10.67 8.96
C LYS A 321 4.15 10.25 7.51
N PRO A 322 4.68 10.95 6.50
CA PRO A 322 4.45 10.58 5.12
C PRO A 322 5.30 9.32 4.95
N SER A 323 4.71 8.15 5.17
CA SER A 323 5.19 6.99 4.45
C SER A 323 4.81 7.29 3.00
N GLU A 324 5.79 7.76 2.25
CA GLU A 324 5.59 8.31 0.92
C GLU A 324 4.90 7.31 0.01
N HIS A 325 4.20 7.81 -1.00
CA HIS A 325 3.45 7.00 -1.95
C HIS A 325 4.31 5.93 -2.67
N SER A 326 5.64 6.05 -2.66
CA SER A 326 6.60 5.07 -3.17
C SER A 326 7.31 4.25 -2.08
N GLY A 327 7.24 4.68 -0.81
CA GLY A 327 8.06 4.16 0.29
C GLY A 327 9.51 4.64 0.32
N PHE A 328 9.86 5.67 -0.47
CA PHE A 328 11.19 6.28 -0.57
C PHE A 328 11.14 7.78 -0.31
N SER A 329 12.02 8.27 0.57
CA SER A 329 12.25 9.70 0.90
C SER A 329 12.50 10.54 -0.35
N PHE A 330 12.22 11.84 -0.32
CA PHE A 330 12.56 12.77 -1.40
C PHE A 330 14.02 12.62 -1.85
N GLU A 331 14.93 12.57 -0.88
CA GLU A 331 16.36 12.30 -1.08
C GLU A 331 16.59 10.97 -1.81
N GLU A 332 15.91 9.90 -1.39
CA GLU A 332 15.98 8.58 -2.02
C GLU A 332 15.44 8.58 -3.45
N LYS A 333 14.33 9.29 -3.71
CA LYS A 333 13.76 9.42 -5.07
C LYS A 333 14.73 10.14 -6.00
N ASN A 334 15.30 11.27 -5.57
CA ASN A 334 16.30 12.00 -6.35
C ASN A 334 17.56 11.17 -6.57
N GLY A 335 18.03 10.46 -5.54
CA GLY A 335 19.16 9.54 -5.68
C GLY A 335 18.88 8.41 -6.67
N ILE A 336 17.68 7.83 -6.67
CA ILE A 336 17.29 6.81 -7.66
C ILE A 336 17.30 7.40 -9.07
N ILE A 337 16.74 8.61 -9.26
CA ILE A 337 16.65 9.26 -10.58
C ILE A 337 18.04 9.55 -11.15
N GLU A 338 18.94 10.10 -10.35
CA GLU A 338 20.33 10.37 -10.75
C GLU A 338 21.06 9.07 -11.13
N ILE A 339 20.96 8.04 -10.29
CA ILE A 339 21.58 6.74 -10.58
C ILE A 339 20.98 6.07 -11.84
N LEU A 340 19.68 6.22 -12.10
CA LEU A 340 19.07 5.70 -13.33
C LEU A 340 19.54 6.49 -14.57
N GLY A 341 19.69 7.81 -14.46
CA GLY A 341 20.17 8.68 -15.54
C GLY A 341 21.63 8.39 -15.90
N ASP A 342 22.44 8.01 -14.91
CA ASP A 342 23.86 7.69 -15.11
C ASP A 342 24.09 6.25 -15.54
N TYR A 343 23.42 5.30 -14.88
CA TYR A 343 23.77 3.87 -14.96
C TYR A 343 22.65 2.95 -15.48
N GLY A 344 21.42 3.44 -15.67
CA GLY A 344 20.29 2.59 -16.06
C GLY A 344 19.92 1.54 -14.99
N ILE A 345 19.30 0.43 -15.40
CA ILE A 345 18.97 -0.68 -14.49
C ILE A 345 20.11 -1.70 -14.56
N PRO A 346 20.86 -1.93 -13.46
CA PRO A 346 21.89 -2.95 -13.42
C PRO A 346 21.30 -4.34 -13.65
N ILE A 347 22.08 -5.26 -14.23
CA ILE A 347 21.67 -6.64 -14.53
C ILE A 347 22.64 -7.57 -13.81
N SER A 348 22.12 -8.64 -13.22
CA SER A 348 22.93 -9.69 -12.60
C SER A 348 23.76 -10.43 -13.65
N HIS A 349 24.98 -10.81 -13.30
CA HIS A 349 25.87 -11.64 -14.12
C HIS A 349 25.41 -13.12 -14.22
N ASP A 350 24.32 -13.50 -13.54
CA ASP A 350 23.75 -14.86 -13.59
C ASP A 350 23.15 -15.18 -14.98
N GLU A 351 23.08 -16.48 -15.31
CA GLU A 351 22.53 -17.00 -16.59
C GLU A 351 21.12 -16.48 -16.93
N ASN A 352 20.33 -16.11 -15.91
CA ASN A 352 18.97 -15.58 -16.05
C ASN A 352 18.89 -14.07 -16.36
N LYS A 353 20.02 -13.33 -16.36
CA LYS A 353 20.14 -11.90 -16.73
C LYS A 353 19.02 -11.02 -16.15
N LYS A 354 18.64 -11.23 -14.88
CA LYS A 354 17.59 -10.44 -14.18
C LYS A 354 18.14 -9.10 -13.69
N SER A 355 17.27 -8.11 -13.51
CA SER A 355 17.63 -6.83 -12.90
C SER A 355 18.28 -7.01 -11.53
N ASP A 356 19.46 -6.44 -11.33
CA ASP A 356 20.20 -6.43 -10.07
C ASP A 356 19.79 -5.22 -9.23
N TRP A 357 18.68 -5.41 -8.50
CA TRP A 357 18.15 -4.42 -7.57
C TRP A 357 19.08 -4.14 -6.39
N GLN A 358 19.94 -5.09 -6.03
CA GLN A 358 20.88 -4.94 -4.93
C GLN A 358 22.00 -3.98 -5.31
N LEU A 359 22.57 -4.12 -6.51
CA LEU A 359 23.58 -3.20 -7.03
C LEU A 359 23.01 -1.79 -7.22
N LEU A 360 21.79 -1.67 -7.74
CA LEU A 360 21.11 -0.37 -7.84
C LEU A 360 20.98 0.28 -6.45
N ARG A 361 20.51 -0.48 -5.47
CA ARG A 361 20.33 0.01 -4.09
C ARG A 361 21.65 0.41 -3.44
N ASN A 362 22.71 -0.34 -3.67
CA ASN A 362 24.05 -0.01 -3.17
C ASN A 362 24.57 1.30 -3.79
N ARG A 363 24.38 1.50 -5.11
CA ARG A 363 24.77 2.73 -5.81
C ARG A 363 24.01 3.95 -5.29
N VAL A 364 22.70 3.84 -5.12
CA VAL A 364 21.91 4.93 -4.53
C VAL A 364 22.29 5.17 -3.07
N SER A 365 22.53 4.10 -2.30
CA SER A 365 22.94 4.24 -0.89
C SER A 365 24.29 4.93 -0.75
N HIS A 366 25.21 4.65 -1.68
CA HIS A 366 26.51 5.31 -1.76
C HIS A 366 26.36 6.79 -2.15
N TYR A 367 25.57 7.09 -3.18
CA TYR A 367 25.30 8.46 -3.63
C TYR A 367 24.70 9.34 -2.53
N LEU A 368 23.78 8.78 -1.73
CA LEU A 368 23.11 9.50 -0.64
C LEU A 368 23.85 9.45 0.69
N ASN A 369 24.96 8.71 0.78
CA ASN A 369 25.64 8.40 2.04
C ASN A 369 24.67 7.87 3.13
N LYS A 370 23.72 7.02 2.72
CA LYS A 370 22.58 6.55 3.54
C LYS A 370 22.13 5.17 3.07
N ILE A 371 21.95 4.23 3.99
CA ILE A 371 21.53 2.86 3.63
C ILE A 371 20.04 2.83 3.28
N MET A 372 19.73 2.49 2.04
CA MET A 372 18.37 2.16 1.63
C MET A 372 17.98 0.74 2.07
N THR A 373 16.76 0.59 2.59
CA THR A 373 16.26 -0.65 3.19
C THR A 373 15.01 -1.22 2.51
N GLN A 374 14.47 -0.49 1.54
CA GLN A 374 13.22 -0.77 0.86
C GLN A 374 13.36 -2.03 -0.01
N PRO A 375 12.35 -2.92 -0.02
CA PRO A 375 12.40 -4.17 -0.76
C PRO A 375 12.32 -3.96 -2.28
N ASP A 376 12.86 -4.92 -3.05
CA ASP A 376 13.01 -4.83 -4.51
C ASP A 376 11.70 -4.51 -5.25
N HIS A 377 10.59 -5.10 -4.82
CA HIS A 377 9.28 -4.83 -5.43
C HIS A 377 8.82 -3.37 -5.32
N LYS A 378 9.34 -2.59 -4.35
CA LYS A 378 9.08 -1.16 -4.25
C LYS A 378 9.95 -0.37 -5.23
N LEU A 379 11.23 -0.73 -5.34
CA LEU A 379 12.16 -0.14 -6.33
C LEU A 379 11.62 -0.36 -7.75
N GLU A 380 11.27 -1.60 -8.07
CA GLU A 380 10.72 -1.98 -9.37
C GLU A 380 9.45 -1.20 -9.74
N LYS A 381 8.50 -1.07 -8.80
CA LYS A 381 7.28 -0.28 -9.01
C LYS A 381 7.56 1.19 -9.23
N PHE A 382 8.46 1.77 -8.45
CA PHE A 382 8.82 3.19 -8.58
C PHE A 382 9.51 3.46 -9.91
N ILE A 383 10.46 2.61 -10.32
CA ILE A 383 11.18 2.73 -11.59
C ILE A 383 10.22 2.56 -12.78
N THR A 384 9.29 1.61 -12.71
CA THR A 384 8.25 1.43 -13.75
C THR A 384 7.38 2.68 -13.90
N PHE A 385 7.02 3.31 -12.77
CA PHE A 385 6.28 4.57 -12.77
C PHE A 385 7.09 5.70 -13.43
N ILE A 386 8.35 5.89 -13.03
CA ILE A 386 9.23 6.91 -13.61
C ILE A 386 9.43 6.70 -15.11
N GLN A 387 9.63 5.46 -15.57
CA GLN A 387 9.75 5.13 -17.00
C GLN A 387 8.52 5.59 -17.79
N LEU A 388 7.32 5.29 -17.30
CA LEU A 388 6.07 5.64 -17.98
C LEU A 388 5.89 7.16 -18.07
N GLU A 389 6.18 7.89 -17.00
CA GLU A 389 6.08 9.35 -16.98
C GLU A 389 7.14 10.01 -17.86
N CYS A 390 8.39 9.53 -17.85
CA CYS A 390 9.45 9.99 -18.77
C CYS A 390 9.04 9.78 -20.24
N GLN A 391 8.45 8.63 -20.56
CA GLN A 391 7.99 8.33 -21.91
C GLN A 391 6.89 9.29 -22.37
N LYS A 392 5.93 9.63 -21.50
CA LYS A 392 4.88 10.62 -21.81
C LYS A 392 5.48 12.01 -22.07
N LEU A 393 6.40 12.46 -21.21
CA LEU A 393 7.07 13.75 -21.38
C LEU A 393 7.81 13.84 -22.73
N ILE A 394 8.53 12.77 -23.11
CA ILE A 394 9.24 12.72 -24.39
C ILE A 394 8.27 12.77 -25.57
N GLN A 395 7.13 12.09 -25.49
CA GLN A 395 6.09 12.13 -26.52
C GLN A 395 5.48 13.54 -26.67
N GLU A 396 5.20 14.21 -25.55
CA GLU A 396 4.71 15.59 -25.53
C GLU A 396 5.75 16.55 -26.12
N TYR A 397 7.04 16.36 -25.80
CA TYR A 397 8.15 17.12 -26.36
C TYR A 397 8.29 16.98 -27.87
N HIS A 398 8.27 15.75 -28.39
CA HIS A 398 8.30 15.52 -29.84
C HIS A 398 7.05 16.10 -30.54
N SER A 399 5.89 16.04 -29.89
CA SER A 399 4.64 16.62 -30.41
C SER A 399 4.68 18.15 -30.43
N ALA A 400 5.34 18.79 -29.46
CA ALA A 400 5.54 20.24 -29.43
C ALA A 400 6.55 20.71 -30.49
N ILE A 401 7.67 19.98 -30.65
CA ILE A 401 8.65 20.25 -31.71
C ILE A 401 8.02 20.09 -33.09
N SER A 402 7.23 19.04 -33.31
CA SER A 402 6.56 18.81 -34.60
C SER A 402 5.58 19.93 -34.94
N ARG A 403 4.89 20.50 -33.95
CA ARG A 403 4.00 21.67 -34.11
C ARG A 403 4.78 22.95 -34.45
N LEU A 404 5.97 23.14 -33.89
CA LEU A 404 6.85 24.26 -34.20
C LEU A 404 7.56 24.11 -35.56
N GLY A 405 7.90 22.88 -35.95
CA GLY A 405 8.56 22.54 -37.20
C GLY A 405 7.66 22.61 -38.44
N GLN A 406 6.33 22.57 -38.27
CA GLN A 406 5.38 22.78 -39.37
C GLN A 406 5.35 24.22 -39.91
N VAL A 407 5.92 25.19 -39.19
CA VAL A 407 5.99 26.60 -39.64
C VAL A 407 7.16 26.83 -40.63
N LYS A 408 8.07 25.87 -40.83
CA LYS A 408 9.24 26.01 -41.71
C LYS A 408 9.53 24.76 -42.55
N LYS A 409 8.58 24.34 -43.40
CA LYS A 409 8.89 23.43 -44.50
C LYS A 409 8.55 24.08 -45.83
N ASP A 410 9.48 24.89 -46.32
CA ASP A 410 9.84 24.88 -47.73
C ASP A 410 11.32 24.47 -47.83
N GLU A 411 11.56 23.55 -48.75
CA GLU A 411 12.85 23.02 -49.23
C GLU A 411 13.52 21.82 -48.51
N LYS A 412 13.25 20.66 -49.14
CA LYS A 412 14.08 19.49 -49.44
C LYS A 412 14.64 18.60 -48.31
N GLN A 413 14.28 17.33 -48.47
CA GLN A 413 14.56 16.16 -47.65
C GLN A 413 16.05 15.86 -47.49
N ASP A 414 16.42 15.45 -46.28
CA ASP A 414 17.48 14.48 -46.03
C ASP A 414 17.10 13.68 -44.77
N ASP A 415 16.67 12.43 -44.96
CA ASP A 415 16.13 11.55 -43.91
C ASP A 415 17.28 10.95 -43.09
N ASN A 416 17.76 11.71 -42.11
CA ASN A 416 18.67 11.24 -41.06
C ASN A 416 18.17 11.71 -39.69
N GLU A 417 17.21 10.98 -39.13
CA GLU A 417 16.53 11.32 -37.88
C GLU A 417 17.36 10.99 -36.63
N PHE A 418 18.65 11.34 -36.59
CA PHE A 418 19.46 11.36 -35.35
C PHE A 418 20.65 12.33 -35.40
N LYS A 419 20.69 13.28 -36.35
CA LYS A 419 21.51 14.48 -36.11
C LYS A 419 20.71 15.39 -35.19
N ILE A 420 21.24 15.64 -33.99
CA ILE A 420 20.92 16.87 -33.26
C ILE A 420 21.05 17.99 -34.29
N PRO A 421 19.96 18.69 -34.69
CA PRO A 421 20.14 19.85 -35.53
C PRO A 421 21.07 20.75 -34.73
N LYS A 422 22.24 21.09 -35.28
CA LYS A 422 23.04 22.17 -34.70
C LYS A 422 22.20 23.42 -34.86
N THR A 423 21.34 23.68 -33.89
CA THR A 423 20.36 24.76 -33.85
C THR A 423 21.12 26.04 -33.57
N LYS A 424 21.84 26.53 -34.58
CA LYS A 424 22.41 27.88 -34.49
C LYS A 424 21.35 28.98 -34.51
N ASN A 425 20.07 28.69 -34.77
CA ASN A 425 19.00 29.70 -34.84
C ASN A 425 17.59 29.18 -34.47
N LEU A 426 17.43 28.41 -33.39
CA LEU A 426 16.13 28.31 -32.70
C LEU A 426 16.36 28.68 -31.23
N ARG A 427 15.57 29.64 -30.71
CA ARG A 427 15.54 29.96 -29.28
C ARG A 427 14.88 28.78 -28.54
N LEU A 428 15.68 27.76 -28.21
CA LEU A 428 15.25 26.59 -27.43
C LEU A 428 14.89 26.96 -25.98
N ASP A 429 15.35 28.12 -25.54
CA ASP A 429 15.16 28.77 -24.24
C ASP A 429 13.69 29.12 -23.93
N GLN A 430 12.73 28.77 -24.79
CA GLN A 430 11.29 28.99 -24.59
C GLN A 430 10.46 27.73 -24.37
N ILE A 431 11.05 26.53 -24.40
CA ILE A 431 10.34 25.25 -24.18
C ILE A 431 10.95 24.54 -22.95
N ASP A 432 10.74 25.12 -21.77
CA ASP A 432 10.97 24.42 -20.51
C ASP A 432 9.80 23.46 -20.25
N MET A 433 9.94 22.21 -20.71
CA MET A 433 9.05 21.13 -20.30
C MET A 433 9.69 20.30 -19.19
N GLU A 434 9.12 20.44 -17.99
CA GLU A 434 9.49 19.71 -16.78
C GLU A 434 8.32 18.82 -16.35
N LEU A 435 8.60 17.57 -15.97
CA LEU A 435 7.64 16.75 -15.23
C LEU A 435 7.58 17.25 -13.79
N PHE A 436 6.40 17.74 -13.39
CA PHE A 436 6.09 18.03 -12.00
C PHE A 436 5.41 16.82 -11.37
N PHE A 437 6.14 16.09 -10.53
CA PHE A 437 5.56 15.01 -9.73
C PHE A 437 4.85 15.61 -8.51
N LYS A 438 3.66 16.17 -8.72
CA LYS A 438 2.80 16.63 -7.63
C LYS A 438 2.28 15.43 -6.84
N SER A 439 2.87 15.18 -5.68
CA SER A 439 2.27 14.34 -4.65
C SER A 439 1.51 15.24 -3.67
N ASP A 440 0.45 14.75 -3.04
CA ASP A 440 -0.34 15.50 -2.05
C ASP A 440 0.51 15.93 -0.82
N ASP A 441 1.76 15.46 -0.72
CA ASP A 441 2.76 15.82 0.30
C ASP A 441 3.92 16.61 -0.38
N GLU A 442 4.41 17.68 0.27
CA GLU A 442 5.32 18.77 -0.18
C GLU A 442 6.69 18.43 -0.84
N ASP A 443 6.89 17.21 -1.35
CA ASP A 443 8.15 16.78 -1.95
C ASP A 443 8.05 16.70 -3.48
N ASP A 444 7.89 17.87 -4.12
CA ASP A 444 7.92 18.04 -5.57
C ASP A 444 9.35 17.77 -6.08
N PHE A 445 9.60 16.61 -6.67
CA PHE A 445 10.81 16.40 -7.48
C PHE A 445 10.52 16.64 -8.95
N LYS A 446 11.54 17.10 -9.68
CA LYS A 446 11.44 17.47 -11.09
C LYS A 446 12.32 16.57 -11.93
N VAL A 447 11.78 16.11 -13.05
CA VAL A 447 12.57 15.48 -14.11
C VAL A 447 12.42 16.35 -15.35
N ASN A 448 13.52 16.97 -15.78
CA ASN A 448 13.52 17.76 -17.01
C ASN A 448 13.57 16.83 -18.25
N ILE A 449 13.29 17.37 -19.43
CA ILE A 449 13.28 16.58 -20.66
C ILE A 449 14.62 15.88 -20.95
N GLU A 450 15.74 16.51 -20.63
CA GLU A 450 17.07 15.94 -20.84
C GLU A 450 17.30 14.72 -19.92
N GLN A 451 16.93 14.82 -18.65
CA GLN A 451 16.96 13.72 -17.68
C GLN A 451 16.00 12.60 -18.09
N ALA A 452 14.78 12.93 -18.53
CA ALA A 452 13.81 11.93 -19.01
C ALA A 452 14.35 11.15 -20.22
N MET A 453 14.95 11.85 -21.20
CA MET A 453 15.61 11.21 -22.34
C MET A 453 16.78 10.33 -21.90
N ARG A 454 17.65 10.83 -21.00
CA ARG A 454 18.77 10.04 -20.45
C ARG A 454 18.29 8.76 -19.77
N ILE A 455 17.31 8.86 -18.88
CA ILE A 455 16.72 7.72 -18.16
C ILE A 455 16.13 6.71 -19.16
N GLN A 456 15.35 7.17 -20.14
CA GLN A 456 14.71 6.29 -21.12
C GLN A 456 15.72 5.58 -22.03
N THR A 457 16.78 6.28 -22.46
CA THR A 457 17.87 5.70 -23.24
C THR A 457 18.64 4.67 -22.41
N ARG A 458 19.00 4.99 -21.18
CA ARG A 458 19.81 4.12 -20.30
C ARG A 458 19.08 2.84 -19.90
N ILE A 459 17.78 2.93 -19.66
CA ILE A 459 16.93 1.78 -19.33
C ILE A 459 16.73 0.87 -20.55
N SER A 460 16.64 1.44 -21.76
CA SER A 460 16.52 0.68 -23.01
C SER A 460 17.80 -0.12 -23.32
N MET A 461 18.98 0.47 -23.11
CA MET A 461 20.29 -0.18 -23.34
C MET A 461 20.49 -1.48 -22.56
N SER A 462 20.06 -1.51 -21.30
CA SER A 462 20.10 -2.73 -20.47
C SER A 462 19.23 -3.87 -21.06
N ARG A 463 18.14 -3.54 -21.74
CA ARG A 463 17.24 -4.52 -22.39
C ARG A 463 17.79 -5.00 -23.74
N GLU A 464 18.53 -4.16 -24.46
CA GLU A 464 19.08 -4.45 -25.79
C GLU A 464 20.20 -5.52 -25.76
N ASN A 465 20.93 -5.65 -24.65
CA ASN A 465 21.90 -6.73 -24.42
C ASN A 465 21.30 -8.15 -24.45
N GLN A 466 19.98 -8.30 -24.31
CA GLN A 466 19.28 -9.59 -24.41
C GLN A 466 18.86 -9.93 -25.85
N LEU A 467 18.70 -8.92 -26.72
CA LEU A 467 18.36 -9.08 -28.14
C LEU A 467 19.59 -9.33 -29.02
N PHE A 468 20.77 -8.87 -28.56
CA PHE A 468 22.02 -8.92 -29.30
C PHE A 468 22.37 -10.32 -29.84
N GLU A 469 22.19 -11.37 -29.04
CA GLU A 469 22.52 -12.75 -29.43
C GLU A 469 21.65 -13.28 -30.59
N ALA A 470 20.43 -12.76 -30.74
CA ALA A 470 19.52 -13.15 -31.83
C ALA A 470 19.82 -12.39 -33.15
N CYS A 471 20.58 -11.31 -33.09
CA CYS A 471 20.87 -10.41 -34.21
C CYS A 471 22.37 -10.35 -34.57
N ILE A 472 23.19 -11.18 -33.93
CA ILE A 472 24.64 -11.18 -34.11
C ILE A 472 25.05 -11.44 -35.56
N ASP A 473 24.39 -12.40 -36.23
CA ASP A 473 24.61 -12.73 -37.64
C ASP A 473 24.25 -11.54 -38.55
N GLU A 474 23.12 -10.86 -38.30
CA GLU A 474 22.65 -9.74 -39.13
C GLU A 474 23.56 -8.52 -39.00
N LEU A 475 24.06 -8.26 -37.79
CA LEU A 475 25.06 -7.21 -37.55
C LEU A 475 26.40 -7.54 -38.22
N GLN A 476 26.75 -8.83 -38.29
CA GLN A 476 27.98 -9.30 -38.91
C GLN A 476 27.90 -9.24 -40.44
N ASP A 477 26.76 -9.64 -41.02
CA ASP A 477 26.46 -9.53 -42.46
C ASP A 477 26.45 -8.06 -42.91
N GLN A 478 25.93 -7.14 -42.09
CA GLN A 478 25.96 -5.71 -42.40
C GLN A 478 27.38 -5.15 -42.38
N ILE A 479 28.22 -5.50 -41.40
CA ILE A 479 29.63 -5.08 -41.40
C ILE A 479 30.34 -5.61 -42.65
N GLN A 480 30.06 -6.85 -43.05
CA GLN A 480 30.66 -7.43 -44.25
C GLN A 480 30.20 -6.69 -45.51
N THR A 481 28.92 -6.37 -45.62
CA THR A 481 28.37 -5.56 -46.72
C THR A 481 29.00 -4.17 -46.77
N ASP A 482 29.16 -3.51 -45.63
CA ASP A 482 29.82 -2.20 -45.55
C ASP A 482 31.29 -2.29 -45.97
N ARG A 483 31.97 -3.42 -45.73
CA ARG A 483 33.36 -3.65 -46.17
C ARG A 483 33.44 -3.88 -47.68
N ASP A 484 32.52 -4.68 -48.22
CA ASP A 484 32.46 -4.97 -49.65
C ASP A 484 32.16 -3.70 -50.48
N ASN A 485 31.45 -2.74 -49.87
CA ASN A 485 31.15 -1.42 -50.46
C ASN A 485 32.20 -0.33 -50.14
N ASP A 486 33.30 -0.65 -49.45
CA ASP A 486 34.35 0.29 -49.00
C ASP A 486 33.86 1.45 -48.09
N ASP A 487 32.73 1.24 -47.39
CA ASP A 487 32.08 2.21 -46.50
C ASP A 487 32.31 1.93 -45.00
N CYS A 488 33.00 0.82 -44.66
CA CYS A 488 33.18 0.37 -43.28
C CYS A 488 34.26 1.15 -42.52
N TYR A 489 33.85 1.94 -41.51
CA TYR A 489 34.78 2.72 -40.68
C TYR A 489 35.39 1.95 -39.49
N LEU A 490 34.99 0.69 -39.29
CA LEU A 490 35.41 -0.19 -38.20
C LEU A 490 36.69 -0.95 -38.60
N PRO A 491 37.62 -1.22 -37.65
CA PRO A 491 38.83 -1.98 -37.94
C PRO A 491 38.56 -3.39 -38.48
N GLU A 492 39.49 -3.97 -39.24
CA GLU A 492 39.39 -5.34 -39.76
C GLU A 492 39.22 -6.37 -38.64
N GLN A 493 39.89 -6.16 -37.51
CA GLN A 493 39.79 -7.00 -36.31
C GLN A 493 38.46 -6.86 -35.53
N TRP A 494 37.51 -6.05 -36.00
CA TRP A 494 36.22 -5.86 -35.32
C TRP A 494 35.30 -7.08 -35.44
N VAL A 495 35.33 -7.92 -34.42
CA VAL A 495 34.38 -9.02 -34.19
C VAL A 495 33.13 -8.53 -33.46
N VAL A 496 31.95 -8.66 -34.06
CA VAL A 496 30.65 -8.22 -33.49
C VAL A 496 30.43 -8.82 -32.10
N GLY A 497 30.49 -10.15 -31.98
CA GLY A 497 30.23 -10.87 -30.72
C GLY A 497 31.15 -10.52 -29.55
N ILE A 498 32.30 -9.91 -29.83
CA ILE A 498 33.30 -9.53 -28.82
C ILE A 498 33.27 -8.02 -28.59
N HIS A 499 33.36 -7.23 -29.66
CA HIS A 499 33.55 -5.78 -29.57
C HIS A 499 32.23 -5.02 -29.48
N ASP A 500 31.18 -5.38 -30.24
CA ASP A 500 29.87 -4.72 -30.08
C ASP A 500 29.28 -5.11 -28.73
N ARG A 501 29.40 -6.38 -28.32
CA ARG A 501 29.01 -6.86 -26.99
C ARG A 501 29.79 -6.17 -25.87
N GLY A 502 31.12 -6.15 -25.99
CA GLY A 502 31.99 -5.47 -25.03
C GLY A 502 31.73 -3.97 -24.96
N LEU A 503 31.39 -3.34 -26.08
CA LEU A 503 31.03 -1.93 -26.14
C LEU A 503 29.68 -1.65 -25.45
N LEU A 504 28.66 -2.47 -25.68
CA LEU A 504 27.37 -2.37 -24.99
C LEU A 504 27.54 -2.61 -23.48
N ASN A 505 28.33 -3.60 -23.07
CA ASN A 505 28.65 -3.88 -21.67
C ASN A 505 29.44 -2.74 -21.02
N ALA A 506 30.46 -2.21 -21.68
CA ALA A 506 31.23 -1.07 -21.16
C ALA A 506 30.35 0.16 -20.91
N VAL A 507 29.40 0.41 -21.82
CA VAL A 507 28.44 1.52 -21.68
C VAL A 507 27.38 1.22 -20.64
N ALA A 508 26.88 -0.01 -20.54
CA ALA A 508 25.89 -0.41 -19.55
C ALA A 508 26.45 -0.38 -18.12
N GLU A 509 27.72 -0.78 -17.95
CA GLU A 509 28.35 -0.90 -16.63
C GLU A 509 28.93 0.43 -16.15
N ASN A 510 29.51 1.24 -17.05
CA ASN A 510 30.32 2.43 -16.71
C ASN A 510 29.87 3.72 -17.42
N GLY A 511 28.85 3.68 -18.28
CA GLY A 511 28.34 4.83 -19.01
C GLY A 511 29.14 5.21 -20.27
N VAL A 512 28.55 6.04 -21.14
CA VAL A 512 29.16 6.43 -22.45
C VAL A 512 30.45 7.24 -22.29
N ASN A 513 30.58 8.01 -21.21
CA ASN A 513 31.78 8.81 -20.95
C ASN A 513 33.02 7.93 -20.73
N PHE A 514 32.83 6.70 -20.25
CA PHE A 514 33.88 5.71 -20.04
C PHE A 514 34.54 5.27 -21.36
N LEU A 515 33.89 5.45 -22.51
CA LEU A 515 34.47 5.15 -23.83
C LEU A 515 35.71 6.00 -24.16
N LYS A 516 35.97 7.07 -23.41
CA LYS A 516 37.21 7.84 -23.49
C LYS A 516 38.42 7.10 -22.90
N SER A 517 38.18 6.24 -21.90
CA SER A 517 39.21 5.50 -21.14
C SER A 517 39.13 3.97 -21.31
N VAL A 518 38.11 3.46 -22.01
CA VAL A 518 37.79 2.02 -22.14
C VAL A 518 38.93 1.15 -22.70
N LYS A 519 39.84 1.74 -23.49
CA LYS A 519 40.96 1.00 -24.11
C LYS A 519 41.91 0.35 -23.11
N HIS A 520 41.94 0.84 -21.87
CA HIS A 520 42.82 0.33 -20.83
C HIS A 520 42.22 -0.86 -20.06
N VAL A 521 41.01 -1.29 -20.40
CA VAL A 521 40.29 -2.35 -19.69
C VAL A 521 40.08 -3.54 -20.60
N HIS A 522 40.78 -4.63 -20.29
CA HIS A 522 40.78 -5.86 -21.09
C HIS A 522 39.43 -6.58 -21.10
N GLU A 523 38.63 -6.40 -20.04
CA GLU A 523 37.34 -7.08 -19.82
C GLU A 523 36.30 -6.83 -20.92
N TYR A 524 36.38 -5.68 -21.60
CA TYR A 524 35.44 -5.31 -22.68
C TYR A 524 35.92 -5.67 -24.08
N GLY A 525 37.07 -6.35 -24.22
CA GLY A 525 37.58 -6.80 -25.53
C GLY A 525 38.03 -5.68 -26.48
N LEU A 526 37.94 -4.40 -26.11
CA LEU A 526 38.26 -3.26 -26.97
C LEU A 526 39.76 -2.89 -27.00
N TYR A 527 40.59 -3.52 -26.17
CA TYR A 527 42.00 -3.19 -25.99
C TYR A 527 42.86 -3.42 -27.25
N ALA A 528 42.48 -4.38 -28.10
CA ALA A 528 43.19 -4.74 -29.33
C ALA A 528 42.71 -3.96 -30.58
N CYS A 529 41.67 -3.11 -30.44
CA CYS A 529 41.08 -2.38 -31.55
C CYS A 529 41.66 -0.96 -31.69
N ASN A 530 42.24 -0.64 -32.85
CA ASN A 530 42.72 0.71 -33.16
C ASN A 530 41.58 1.64 -33.60
N ILE A 531 40.67 1.97 -32.69
CA ILE A 531 39.48 2.81 -32.93
C ILE A 531 39.40 3.94 -31.91
N ASN A 532 39.00 5.15 -32.29
CA ASN A 532 38.91 6.28 -31.35
C ASN A 532 37.55 6.35 -30.64
N SER A 533 37.48 7.06 -29.52
CA SER A 533 36.27 7.17 -28.71
C SER A 533 35.08 7.78 -29.46
N LYS A 534 35.31 8.70 -30.42
CA LYS A 534 34.24 9.27 -31.26
C LYS A 534 33.60 8.21 -32.17
N LYS A 535 34.41 7.33 -32.77
CA LYS A 535 33.94 6.22 -33.59
C LYS A 535 33.23 5.15 -32.75
N LEU A 536 33.69 4.91 -31.51
CA LEU A 536 32.99 4.02 -30.56
C LEU A 536 31.61 4.55 -30.20
N VAL A 537 31.48 5.84 -29.90
CA VAL A 537 30.17 6.48 -29.66
C VAL A 537 29.26 6.36 -30.88
N LYS A 538 29.79 6.62 -32.09
CA LYS A 538 29.04 6.43 -33.35
C LYS A 538 28.54 4.99 -33.53
N ARG A 539 29.33 4.00 -33.10
CA ARG A 539 28.92 2.59 -33.16
C ARG A 539 27.83 2.27 -32.13
N VAL A 540 27.90 2.83 -30.92
CA VAL A 540 26.82 2.71 -29.92
C VAL A 540 25.51 3.29 -30.47
N GLU A 541 25.55 4.50 -31.03
CA GLU A 541 24.38 5.15 -31.63
C GLU A 541 23.75 4.30 -32.74
N TYR A 542 24.58 3.71 -33.60
CA TYR A 542 24.14 2.77 -34.62
C TYR A 542 23.42 1.55 -34.03
N LEU A 543 24.01 0.91 -33.02
CA LEU A 543 23.42 -0.26 -32.36
C LEU A 543 22.05 0.08 -31.73
N CYS A 544 21.92 1.23 -31.06
CA CYS A 544 20.63 1.69 -30.53
C CYS A 544 19.58 1.85 -31.64
N GLY A 545 19.95 2.47 -32.76
CA GLY A 545 19.05 2.65 -33.91
C GLY A 545 18.63 1.33 -34.53
N PHE A 546 19.58 0.39 -34.65
CA PHE A 546 19.34 -0.95 -35.16
C PHE A 546 18.29 -1.70 -34.32
N PHE A 547 18.45 -1.76 -33.00
CA PHE A 547 17.51 -2.47 -32.11
C PHE A 547 16.17 -1.77 -31.94
N LYS A 548 16.12 -0.43 -31.98
CA LYS A 548 14.87 0.34 -31.90
C LYS A 548 13.95 0.10 -33.11
N ASN A 549 14.53 -0.10 -34.29
CA ASN A 549 13.77 -0.30 -35.52
C ASN A 549 13.40 -1.77 -35.78
N LEU A 550 13.92 -2.71 -34.99
CA LEU A 550 13.64 -4.14 -35.07
C LEU A 550 12.14 -4.49 -35.10
N PRO A 551 11.26 -3.90 -34.26
CA PRO A 551 9.82 -4.23 -34.23
C PRO A 551 9.05 -3.83 -35.48
N ASN A 552 9.57 -2.88 -36.27
CA ASN A 552 8.88 -2.28 -37.41
C ASN A 552 9.34 -2.87 -38.76
N ARG A 553 10.28 -3.81 -38.77
CA ARG A 553 10.74 -4.49 -39.99
C ARG A 553 9.67 -5.47 -40.48
N LYS A 554 9.20 -5.34 -41.72
CA LYS A 554 8.42 -6.39 -42.38
C LYS A 554 9.38 -7.55 -42.69
N THR A 555 9.21 -8.70 -42.03
CA THR A 555 10.20 -9.79 -42.10
C THR A 555 9.90 -10.78 -43.24
N ASP A 556 10.70 -10.75 -44.31
CA ASP A 556 10.84 -11.85 -45.29
C ASP A 556 11.86 -12.91 -44.83
N GLN A 557 11.97 -13.16 -43.52
CA GLN A 557 12.98 -14.05 -42.93
C GLN A 557 12.45 -15.46 -42.60
N PRO A 558 13.32 -16.48 -42.46
CA PRO A 558 12.94 -17.86 -42.14
C PRO A 558 12.12 -17.99 -40.84
N LYS A 559 11.13 -18.90 -40.82
CA LYS A 559 10.17 -19.07 -39.71
C LYS A 559 10.83 -19.29 -38.35
N ASP A 560 11.93 -20.05 -38.28
CA ASP A 560 12.62 -20.33 -37.02
C ASP A 560 13.28 -19.08 -36.42
N ARG A 561 13.83 -18.21 -37.28
CA ARG A 561 14.34 -16.88 -36.88
C ARG A 561 13.21 -15.96 -36.41
N GLN A 562 12.04 -15.98 -37.06
CA GLN A 562 10.88 -15.22 -36.62
C GLN A 562 10.40 -15.67 -35.23
N ILE A 563 10.48 -16.97 -34.92
CA ILE A 563 10.12 -17.52 -33.62
C ILE A 563 11.12 -17.09 -32.53
N ALA A 564 12.42 -17.15 -32.80
CA ALA A 564 13.47 -16.70 -31.87
C ALA A 564 13.42 -15.19 -31.57
N LEU A 565 13.18 -14.37 -32.61
CA LEU A 565 12.97 -12.92 -32.49
C LEU A 565 11.68 -12.60 -31.71
N LYS A 566 10.56 -13.27 -32.02
CA LYS A 566 9.32 -13.11 -31.24
C LYS A 566 9.48 -13.56 -29.79
N ALA A 567 10.18 -14.65 -29.52
CA ALA A 567 10.41 -15.17 -28.17
C ALA A 567 11.29 -14.21 -27.33
N SER A 568 12.35 -13.65 -27.92
CA SER A 568 13.20 -12.65 -27.26
C SER A 568 12.48 -11.30 -27.05
N MET A 569 11.62 -10.87 -27.98
CA MET A 569 10.77 -9.66 -27.84
C MET A 569 9.62 -9.84 -26.83
N LEU A 570 9.05 -11.04 -26.71
CA LEU A 570 7.98 -11.37 -25.74
C LEU A 570 8.50 -11.30 -24.29
N ASN A 571 9.76 -11.68 -24.05
CA ASN A 571 10.42 -11.54 -22.75
C ASN A 571 10.65 -10.07 -22.33
N ILE A 572 10.56 -9.12 -23.27
CA ILE A 572 10.82 -7.68 -23.05
C ILE A 572 9.52 -6.89 -22.87
N THR A 573 8.38 -7.36 -23.39
CA THR A 573 7.11 -6.62 -23.42
C THR A 573 6.00 -7.21 -22.54
N GLN A 574 6.13 -8.45 -22.07
CA GLN A 574 5.16 -9.06 -21.16
C GLN A 574 5.74 -9.21 -19.76
N ARG A 575 5.03 -8.62 -18.78
CA ARG A 575 5.02 -9.11 -17.40
C ARG A 575 4.83 -10.63 -17.46
N PRO A 576 5.68 -11.43 -16.81
CA PRO A 576 5.26 -12.78 -16.52
C PRO A 576 4.19 -12.69 -15.42
N THR A 577 2.93 -12.65 -15.84
CA THR A 577 2.02 -13.70 -15.33
C THR A 577 2.35 -14.97 -16.10
N GLN A 578 3.60 -15.43 -16.02
CA GLN A 578 3.93 -16.77 -16.45
C GLN A 578 3.47 -17.69 -15.33
N LYS A 579 2.74 -18.74 -15.71
CA LYS A 579 2.72 -19.96 -14.90
C LYS A 579 4.18 -20.27 -14.59
N VAL A 580 4.58 -20.20 -13.32
CA VAL A 580 5.96 -20.46 -12.90
C VAL A 580 6.27 -21.89 -13.32
N LYS A 581 7.08 -22.06 -14.38
CA LYS A 581 7.54 -23.39 -14.77
C LYS A 581 8.68 -23.73 -13.82
N ILE A 582 8.35 -24.37 -12.71
CA ILE A 582 9.36 -24.94 -11.81
C ILE A 582 9.83 -26.22 -12.47
N ASN A 583 11.11 -26.27 -12.82
CA ASN A 583 11.72 -27.53 -13.23
C ASN A 583 11.88 -28.39 -11.98
N ILE A 584 11.13 -29.49 -11.93
CA ILE A 584 11.25 -30.51 -10.89
C ILE A 584 12.10 -31.61 -11.51
N ASP A 585 13.31 -31.78 -11.02
CA ASP A 585 14.14 -32.90 -11.43
C ASP A 585 13.61 -34.16 -10.74
N THR A 586 13.44 -35.24 -11.49
CA THR A 586 13.02 -36.54 -10.97
C THR A 586 14.11 -37.57 -11.16
N ASP A 587 14.25 -38.51 -10.23
CA ASP A 587 15.17 -39.63 -10.36
C ASP A 587 14.68 -40.67 -11.38
N LYS A 588 15.44 -41.76 -11.53
CA LYS A 588 15.11 -42.86 -12.48
C LYS A 588 13.80 -43.60 -12.14
N ASN A 589 13.30 -43.45 -10.91
CA ASN A 589 12.07 -44.05 -10.42
C ASN A 589 10.87 -43.08 -10.52
N GLY A 590 11.12 -41.82 -10.88
CA GLY A 590 10.09 -40.78 -10.98
C GLY A 590 9.89 -39.99 -9.68
N ASP A 591 10.74 -40.20 -8.67
CA ASP A 591 10.66 -39.49 -7.39
C ASP A 591 11.34 -38.11 -7.50
N ILE A 592 10.76 -37.11 -6.81
CA ILE A 592 11.24 -35.73 -6.82
C ILE A 592 12.60 -35.63 -6.13
N LEU A 593 13.58 -35.01 -6.80
CA LEU A 593 14.88 -34.69 -6.21
C LEU A 593 14.81 -33.41 -5.38
N TYR A 594 15.14 -33.52 -4.10
CA TYR A 594 15.28 -32.38 -3.18
C TYR A 594 16.76 -32.00 -2.98
N PRO A 595 17.07 -30.72 -2.73
CA PRO A 595 16.14 -29.61 -2.53
C PRO A 595 15.66 -28.94 -3.83
N ILE A 596 14.37 -28.59 -3.92
CA ILE A 596 13.84 -27.78 -5.03
C ILE A 596 14.16 -26.31 -4.76
N ILE A 597 14.97 -25.69 -5.60
CA ILE A 597 15.35 -24.28 -5.47
C ILE A 597 14.23 -23.41 -6.07
N ILE A 598 13.50 -22.68 -5.23
CA ILE A 598 12.41 -21.79 -5.67
C ILE A 598 12.94 -20.36 -5.89
N THR A 599 13.74 -19.85 -4.95
CA THR A 599 14.49 -18.59 -5.08
C THR A 599 15.85 -18.72 -4.39
N GLN A 600 16.73 -17.72 -4.54
CA GLN A 600 17.98 -17.67 -3.79
C GLN A 600 17.78 -17.67 -2.26
N SER A 601 16.59 -17.27 -1.77
CA SER A 601 16.27 -17.20 -0.34
C SER A 601 15.26 -18.26 0.12
N LEU A 602 14.81 -19.16 -0.76
CA LEU A 602 13.82 -20.20 -0.45
C LEU A 602 14.10 -21.49 -1.21
N LYS A 603 14.27 -22.58 -0.46
CA LYS A 603 14.45 -23.95 -0.99
C LYS A 603 13.42 -24.86 -0.34
N ILE A 604 12.83 -25.79 -1.10
CA ILE A 604 11.96 -26.84 -0.55
C ILE A 604 12.82 -28.07 -0.29
N LEU A 605 12.78 -28.58 0.93
CA LEU A 605 13.41 -29.84 1.32
C LEU A 605 12.44 -31.02 1.24
N ASP A 606 11.14 -30.76 1.42
CA ASP A 606 10.08 -31.76 1.33
C ASP A 606 8.73 -31.05 1.05
N LEU A 607 7.93 -31.57 0.13
CA LEU A 607 6.58 -31.05 -0.15
C LEU A 607 5.52 -31.58 0.84
N GLY A 608 5.81 -32.66 1.56
CA GLY A 608 4.87 -33.31 2.46
C GLY A 608 3.67 -33.93 1.76
N TYR A 609 2.63 -34.24 2.51
CA TYR A 609 1.38 -34.80 2.00
C TYR A 609 0.17 -34.01 2.50
N ILE A 610 -0.90 -34.01 1.70
CA ILE A 610 -2.12 -33.24 2.00
C ILE A 610 -3.06 -34.06 2.88
N GLU A 611 -3.33 -33.49 4.05
CA GLU A 611 -4.44 -33.89 4.93
C GLU A 611 -5.69 -33.10 4.56
N TRP A 612 -6.70 -33.79 4.02
CA TRP A 612 -7.92 -33.17 3.52
C TRP A 612 -9.15 -33.49 4.38
N GLU A 613 -9.11 -34.55 5.20
CA GLU A 613 -10.22 -34.95 6.06
C GLU A 613 -10.34 -34.01 7.27
N ARG A 614 -9.20 -33.51 7.77
CA ARG A 614 -9.15 -32.54 8.87
C ARG A 614 -9.23 -31.10 8.31
N PRO A 615 -10.30 -30.34 8.62
CA PRO A 615 -10.61 -29.09 7.93
C PRO A 615 -9.71 -27.91 8.32
N ASP A 616 -8.84 -28.04 9.32
CA ASP A 616 -7.91 -26.99 9.76
C ASP A 616 -6.54 -27.09 9.07
N TYR A 617 -6.29 -28.14 8.27
CA TYR A 617 -5.09 -28.28 7.43
C TYR A 617 -5.18 -27.53 6.10
N HIS A 618 -6.28 -26.81 5.85
CA HIS A 618 -6.41 -25.93 4.70
C HIS A 618 -7.35 -24.76 4.97
N SER A 619 -7.13 -23.65 4.26
CA SER A 619 -7.91 -22.42 4.33
C SER A 619 -8.24 -21.94 2.91
N HIS A 620 -9.01 -20.86 2.76
CA HIS A 620 -9.28 -20.24 1.46
C HIS A 620 -8.05 -19.70 0.73
N ARG A 621 -6.89 -19.63 1.41
CA ARG A 621 -5.65 -19.08 0.85
C ARG A 621 -4.50 -20.06 0.75
N ASN A 622 -4.38 -21.00 1.68
CA ASN A 622 -3.24 -21.93 1.75
C ASN A 622 -3.72 -23.34 2.12
N ILE A 623 -3.02 -24.36 1.61
CA ILE A 623 -3.03 -25.74 2.11
C ILE A 623 -1.77 -25.90 2.98
N PHE A 624 -1.85 -26.68 4.06
CA PHE A 624 -0.76 -26.94 4.99
C PHE A 624 -0.39 -28.43 4.97
N PRO A 625 0.45 -28.89 4.02
CA PRO A 625 0.81 -30.30 3.93
C PRO A 625 1.63 -30.72 5.15
N ILE A 626 1.34 -31.89 5.69
CA ILE A 626 2.11 -32.49 6.79
C ILE A 626 3.45 -32.95 6.22
N GLY A 627 4.55 -32.60 6.90
CA GLY A 627 5.92 -32.87 6.46
C GLY A 627 6.50 -31.80 5.53
N PHE A 628 5.71 -30.81 5.10
CA PHE A 628 6.21 -29.72 4.26
C PHE A 628 7.38 -29.01 4.93
N LYS A 629 8.54 -28.96 4.25
CA LYS A 629 9.81 -28.48 4.81
C LYS A 629 10.53 -27.56 3.84
N THR A 630 10.96 -26.40 4.32
CA THR A 630 11.70 -25.40 3.52
C THR A 630 12.90 -24.85 4.27
N ILE A 631 13.88 -24.34 3.53
CA ILE A 631 14.92 -23.43 4.04
C ILE A 631 14.57 -22.03 3.58
N ARG A 632 14.46 -21.08 4.51
CA ARG A 632 14.29 -19.66 4.24
C ARG A 632 15.48 -18.88 4.76
N THR A 633 16.17 -18.14 3.90
CA THR A 633 17.25 -17.23 4.32
C THR A 633 16.65 -15.90 4.78
N HIS A 634 16.96 -15.48 6.01
CA HIS A 634 16.49 -14.23 6.63
C HIS A 634 17.64 -13.55 7.41
N GLN A 635 17.38 -12.43 8.10
CA GLN A 635 18.35 -11.77 8.99
C GLN A 635 18.84 -12.69 10.11
N SER A 636 20.13 -12.62 10.43
CA SER A 636 20.79 -13.37 11.51
C SER A 636 20.27 -13.01 12.91
N LEU A 637 20.26 -13.98 13.82
CA LEU A 637 19.96 -13.80 15.25
C LEU A 637 21.15 -13.28 16.06
N TYR A 638 22.34 -13.23 15.49
CA TYR A 638 23.57 -12.84 16.19
C TYR A 638 24.25 -11.62 15.61
N SER A 639 24.01 -11.32 14.33
CA SER A 639 24.70 -10.22 13.63
C SER A 639 23.71 -9.25 12.97
N VAL A 640 23.82 -7.97 13.35
CA VAL A 640 23.03 -6.90 12.73
C VAL A 640 23.49 -6.74 11.28
N GLY A 641 22.57 -6.94 10.33
CA GLY A 641 22.85 -6.90 8.89
C GLY A 641 23.32 -8.22 8.28
N GLY A 642 23.64 -9.24 9.09
CA GLY A 642 23.96 -10.59 8.63
C GLY A 642 22.73 -11.38 8.18
N ARG A 643 22.95 -12.49 7.47
CA ARG A 643 21.89 -13.41 7.00
C ARG A 643 22.14 -14.81 7.55
N ALA A 644 21.06 -15.50 7.88
CA ALA A 644 21.04 -16.86 8.37
C ALA A 644 19.89 -17.66 7.73
N ASP A 645 20.08 -18.97 7.66
CA ASP A 645 19.06 -19.90 7.17
C ASP A 645 18.14 -20.37 8.30
N TYR A 646 16.86 -20.53 7.98
CA TYR A 646 15.83 -21.01 8.89
C TYR A 646 15.11 -22.18 8.25
N ILE A 647 15.14 -23.35 8.90
CA ILE A 647 14.37 -24.51 8.45
C ILE A 647 12.94 -24.34 8.97
N CYS A 648 11.97 -24.25 8.06
CA CYS A 648 10.56 -24.22 8.38
C CYS A 648 9.95 -25.60 8.09
N GLU A 649 9.14 -26.12 9.00
CA GLU A 649 8.54 -27.45 8.89
C GLU A 649 7.08 -27.42 9.38
N ILE A 650 6.17 -28.08 8.66
CA ILE A 650 4.78 -28.28 9.06
C ILE A 650 4.65 -29.71 9.60
N LEU A 651 4.15 -29.86 10.82
CA LEU A 651 4.01 -31.13 11.53
C LEU A 651 2.53 -31.49 11.68
N ASP A 652 2.25 -32.79 11.84
CA ASP A 652 0.93 -33.26 12.26
C ASP A 652 0.71 -32.87 13.73
N GLY A 653 -0.23 -31.98 13.97
CA GLY A 653 -0.63 -31.51 15.30
C GLY A 653 -1.93 -32.12 15.81
N GLY A 654 -2.40 -33.23 15.23
CA GLY A 654 -3.73 -33.77 15.50
C GLY A 654 -4.77 -32.98 14.72
N ASP A 655 -5.69 -32.29 15.38
CA ASP A 655 -6.82 -31.60 14.72
C ASP A 655 -6.40 -30.45 13.78
N ARG A 656 -5.21 -29.86 14.01
CA ARG A 656 -4.67 -28.72 13.24
C ARG A 656 -3.15 -28.85 13.06
N PRO A 657 -2.54 -28.21 12.04
CA PRO A 657 -1.11 -28.28 11.83
C PRO A 657 -0.32 -27.57 12.93
N LEU A 658 0.84 -28.12 13.29
CA LEU A 658 1.86 -27.42 14.05
C LEU A 658 2.93 -26.88 13.11
N PHE A 659 3.44 -25.70 13.42
CA PHE A 659 4.48 -25.04 12.65
C PHE A 659 5.75 -25.00 13.46
N LYS A 660 6.87 -25.41 12.84
CA LYS A 660 8.18 -25.45 13.46
C LYS A 660 9.17 -24.60 12.66
N VAL A 661 9.99 -23.80 13.35
CA VAL A 661 11.09 -23.03 12.76
C VAL A 661 12.36 -23.33 13.53
N ILE A 662 13.42 -23.72 12.82
CA ILE A 662 14.75 -23.99 13.37
C ILE A 662 15.72 -22.96 12.77
N PRO A 663 16.21 -21.98 13.54
CA PRO A 663 17.32 -21.15 13.11
C PRO A 663 18.57 -22.03 12.94
N MET A 664 19.25 -21.98 11.80
CA MET A 664 20.48 -22.76 11.59
C MET A 664 21.62 -22.31 12.51
N GLU A 665 21.53 -21.09 13.02
CA GLU A 665 22.43 -20.54 14.05
C GLU A 665 22.13 -21.08 15.46
N GLU A 666 20.92 -21.60 15.72
CA GLU A 666 20.46 -22.17 17.00
C GLU A 666 19.69 -23.47 16.78
N GLN A 667 20.36 -24.50 16.25
CA GLN A 667 19.72 -25.77 15.90
C GLN A 667 19.11 -26.51 17.10
N ASP A 668 19.61 -26.23 18.30
CA ASP A 668 19.17 -26.75 19.59
C ASP A 668 17.88 -26.09 20.12
N LYS A 669 17.43 -24.98 19.52
CA LYS A 669 16.25 -24.21 19.98
C LYS A 669 15.16 -24.10 18.91
N PRO A 670 14.54 -25.22 18.49
CA PRO A 670 13.43 -25.17 17.56
C PRO A 670 12.22 -24.48 18.19
N LEU A 671 11.57 -23.60 17.43
CA LEU A 671 10.32 -22.95 17.82
C LEU A 671 9.15 -23.70 17.22
N VAL A 672 8.25 -24.22 18.07
CA VAL A 672 7.01 -24.88 17.65
C VAL A 672 5.80 -24.10 18.14
N ARG A 673 4.86 -23.78 17.26
CA ARG A 673 3.61 -23.05 17.57
C ARG A 673 2.44 -23.58 16.72
N GLU A 674 1.22 -23.27 17.16
CA GLU A 674 -0.03 -23.56 16.42
C GLU A 674 -0.23 -22.68 15.17
N SER A 675 0.66 -21.71 14.91
CA SER A 675 0.60 -20.89 13.70
C SER A 675 1.98 -20.52 13.17
N ALA A 676 2.10 -20.48 11.83
CA ALA A 676 3.32 -20.02 11.14
C ALA A 676 3.73 -18.61 11.59
N SER A 677 2.75 -17.71 11.77
CA SER A 677 3.01 -16.34 12.22
C SER A 677 3.51 -16.29 13.66
N GLY A 678 3.05 -17.21 14.52
CA GLY A 678 3.52 -17.33 15.90
C GLY A 678 5.02 -17.64 15.97
N CYS A 679 5.51 -18.57 15.17
CA CYS A 679 6.95 -18.89 15.12
C CYS A 679 7.78 -17.69 14.66
N TRP A 680 7.38 -17.05 13.56
CA TRP A 680 8.16 -15.96 12.97
C TRP A 680 8.08 -14.66 13.76
N LEU A 681 7.00 -14.41 14.51
CA LEU A 681 6.92 -13.26 15.40
C LEU A 681 7.99 -13.33 16.49
N GLU A 682 8.27 -14.54 17.02
CA GLU A 682 9.31 -14.73 18.02
C GLU A 682 10.72 -14.55 17.45
N ILE A 683 10.98 -15.08 16.24
CA ILE A 683 12.24 -14.82 15.53
C ILE A 683 12.46 -13.32 15.31
N VAL A 684 11.46 -12.59 14.81
CA VAL A 684 11.59 -11.15 14.56
C VAL A 684 11.80 -10.36 15.86
N LYS A 685 11.12 -10.71 16.95
CA LYS A 685 11.37 -10.09 18.27
C LYS A 685 12.81 -10.28 18.74
N ARG A 686 13.39 -11.46 18.55
CA ARG A 686 14.79 -11.74 18.88
C ARG A 686 15.74 -10.89 18.03
N ILE A 687 15.49 -10.78 16.72
CA ILE A 687 16.27 -9.91 15.83
C ILE A 687 16.18 -8.45 16.26
N GLU A 688 14.99 -7.95 16.59
CA GLU A 688 14.79 -6.58 17.04
C GLU A 688 15.55 -6.26 18.34
N SER A 689 15.65 -7.23 19.26
CA SER A 689 16.39 -7.06 20.51
C SER A 689 17.88 -6.78 20.31
N LEU A 690 18.47 -7.16 19.16
CA LEU A 690 19.85 -6.84 18.79
C LEU A 690 20.04 -5.38 18.35
N THR A 691 18.97 -4.71 17.95
CA THR A 691 19.06 -3.41 17.25
C THR A 691 18.84 -2.18 18.14
N ASN A 692 18.60 -2.35 19.45
CA ASN A 692 18.33 -1.28 20.45
C ASN A 692 17.26 -0.23 20.07
N ILE A 693 16.53 -0.42 18.98
CA ILE A 693 15.50 0.49 18.48
C ILE A 693 14.14 -0.17 18.74
N ARG A 694 13.36 0.39 19.69
CA ARG A 694 11.97 -0.03 19.91
C ARG A 694 11.09 0.44 18.75
N LYS A 695 10.81 -0.44 17.79
CA LYS A 695 9.74 -0.23 16.79
C LYS A 695 8.41 -0.71 17.36
N GLY A 696 7.30 -0.12 16.88
CA GLY A 696 5.94 -0.45 17.31
C GLY A 696 5.50 -1.88 16.94
N LYS A 697 4.22 -2.21 17.16
CA LYS A 697 3.65 -3.56 17.02
C LYS A 697 4.06 -4.26 15.71
N VAL A 698 4.88 -5.31 15.83
CA VAL A 698 5.40 -6.10 14.71
C VAL A 698 4.30 -6.98 14.12
N THR A 699 4.10 -6.91 12.80
CA THR A 699 3.23 -7.82 12.06
C THR A 699 4.06 -8.62 11.06
N VAL A 700 4.02 -9.96 11.16
CA VAL A 700 4.72 -10.86 10.24
C VAL A 700 3.71 -11.75 9.53
N SER A 701 3.86 -11.92 8.21
CA SER A 701 3.12 -12.93 7.44
C SER A 701 3.85 -14.27 7.56
N GLY A 702 3.46 -15.10 8.54
CA GLY A 702 4.06 -16.42 8.74
C GLY A 702 3.97 -17.36 7.52
N PRO A 703 2.81 -17.50 6.85
CA PRO A 703 2.69 -18.35 5.67
C PRO A 703 3.62 -17.94 4.52
N ASP A 704 3.84 -16.63 4.33
CA ASP A 704 4.82 -16.11 3.39
C ASP A 704 6.25 -16.51 3.77
N ARG A 705 6.59 -16.42 5.06
CA ARG A 705 7.91 -16.80 5.56
C ARG A 705 8.20 -18.29 5.46
N PHE A 706 7.19 -19.15 5.57
CA PHE A 706 7.28 -20.58 5.29
C PHE A 706 7.39 -20.89 3.79
N GLY A 707 7.13 -19.91 2.91
CA GLY A 707 7.14 -20.07 1.46
C GLY A 707 5.79 -20.45 0.84
N LEU A 708 4.74 -20.68 1.64
CA LEU A 708 3.44 -21.16 1.18
C LEU A 708 2.69 -20.19 0.25
N GLN A 709 3.07 -18.91 0.25
CA GLN A 709 2.48 -17.88 -0.61
C GLN A 709 3.29 -17.62 -1.89
N GLU A 710 4.43 -18.29 -2.06
CA GLU A 710 5.21 -18.20 -3.29
C GLU A 710 4.50 -18.95 -4.42
N ALA A 711 4.38 -18.33 -5.58
CA ALA A 711 3.61 -18.86 -6.71
C ALA A 711 4.06 -20.27 -7.10
N GLY A 712 5.37 -20.53 -7.09
CA GLY A 712 5.92 -21.85 -7.37
C GLY A 712 5.53 -22.89 -6.33
N VAL A 713 5.68 -22.57 -5.04
CA VAL A 713 5.32 -23.49 -3.95
C VAL A 713 3.82 -23.83 -3.99
N MET A 714 2.97 -22.82 -4.22
CA MET A 714 1.52 -23.04 -4.34
C MET A 714 1.19 -24.00 -5.48
N GLN A 715 1.85 -23.88 -6.64
CA GLN A 715 1.63 -24.79 -7.77
C GLN A 715 2.05 -26.23 -7.46
N LEU A 716 3.18 -26.43 -6.77
CA LEU A 716 3.62 -27.76 -6.35
C LEU A 716 2.66 -28.39 -5.35
N ILE A 717 2.22 -27.62 -4.36
CA ILE A 717 1.24 -28.09 -3.37
C ILE A 717 -0.10 -28.43 -4.03
N GLN A 718 -0.57 -27.64 -4.99
CA GLN A 718 -1.80 -27.92 -5.74
C GLN A 718 -1.73 -29.18 -6.60
N GLN A 719 -0.53 -29.63 -6.97
CA GLN A 719 -0.31 -30.86 -7.74
C GLN A 719 -0.18 -32.10 -6.85
N LEU A 720 -0.08 -31.94 -5.52
CA LEU A 720 -0.03 -33.07 -4.60
C LEU A 720 -1.37 -33.85 -4.61
N PRO A 721 -1.33 -35.17 -4.38
CA PRO A 721 -2.53 -35.97 -4.23
C PRO A 721 -3.47 -35.38 -3.16
N ASN A 722 -4.77 -35.41 -3.44
CA ASN A 722 -5.84 -34.90 -2.56
C ASN A 722 -5.94 -33.38 -2.41
N ALA A 723 -5.13 -32.57 -3.11
CA ALA A 723 -5.28 -31.11 -3.10
C ALA A 723 -6.70 -30.68 -3.50
N ASN A 724 -7.29 -31.36 -4.49
CA ASN A 724 -8.64 -31.12 -5.00
C ASN A 724 -9.75 -31.46 -3.99
N LYS A 725 -9.45 -32.21 -2.92
CA LYS A 725 -10.40 -32.57 -1.86
C LYS A 725 -10.47 -31.54 -0.73
N CYS A 726 -9.57 -30.54 -0.73
CA CYS A 726 -9.55 -29.47 0.27
C CYS A 726 -10.70 -28.47 0.06
N GLN A 727 -11.84 -28.71 0.69
CA GLN A 727 -13.10 -27.98 0.46
C GLN A 727 -13.03 -26.47 0.71
N LYS A 728 -12.23 -26.02 1.68
CA LYS A 728 -12.09 -24.58 1.97
C LYS A 728 -11.16 -23.86 1.00
N TYR A 729 -10.34 -24.57 0.21
CA TYR A 729 -9.24 -23.99 -0.57
C TYR A 729 -9.67 -23.51 -1.97
N ASN A 730 -9.27 -22.29 -2.33
CA ASN A 730 -9.51 -21.73 -3.65
C ASN A 730 -8.30 -21.99 -4.57
N PHE A 731 -8.46 -22.87 -5.56
CA PHE A 731 -7.48 -23.08 -6.63
C PHE A 731 -7.22 -21.77 -7.40
N ARG A 732 -5.98 -21.60 -7.87
CA ARG A 732 -5.50 -20.37 -8.52
C ARG A 732 -4.76 -20.66 -9.80
#